data_AF-A0AAJ0DCK7-F1
#
_entry.id   AF-A0AAJ0DCK7-F1
#
_cell.length_a   1.000
_cell.length_b   1.000
_cell.length_c   1.000
_cell.angle_alpha   90.00
_cell.angle_beta   90.00
_cell.angle_gamma   90.00
#
_symmetry.space_group_name_H-M   'P 1'
#
loop_
_entity.id
_entity.type
_entity.pdbx_description
1 polymer ?
#
loop_
_entity_poly.entity_id
_entity_poly.type
_entity_poly.pdbx_seq_one_letter_code
_entity_poly.pdbx_strand_id
1 'polypeptide(L)'
;MPFLLSEHNVRYFELDMSNDSDGRDHYLGERLSLKGHILTIRWIGQVADKPGIWLGVEWDEPDRGKHNGTHEGVIYFRCISKIPKCASFLRPTQAWDPSRTFLQALREKYMPEFLPTDVEIVYFNGKQAEEIGFEKFHKRQAKLRGIHVLVLDHMRVQHRHPTADDEVEIAQICADITELDLSGNLFETFEEICAMCRLLPKLRVLTLTGNRFLLGKPPPHSPESRIEGVKTLSLANTFIDDFVLDLLLSQVFPSVSTLYLTGNEYHRAPAFRLPSRITVLDLSDNGFVCLGDVAVASEEGLHALILKRNNISSVLAHPEHIIHLPVQELDLSYNKISSFAFFDTITTSGSFPALKHLRVTGNPLYKSLVSADSKPLTPEDGYMLTIARLPRLEYLNYSKITEKERLNAETYYLGQIAVELANAPEGQEERVIGQHPRYRDLCEEYGAPNFQQKPKKDAVDPNTLAARLVSVTFALANGVLPSGDEQSWTEQIPKSFSTYTILGLVGKRLKITPLGLRLVLETNERDPVGSREVYGGPEWWDSSDDEAEADGEDEWVKREVDLVAGTRALATMLKTLTVRNLTSVRLSLSSVEHFIHSASSTKSLASNLTTLVKCVIPGRKKQTNAGIPETATPTSRDEVDIELEPFRTYTTKIQIDPFQTLRLTIQGEDDSSWRVDVPTPSDASTPLVPLSTSQGYEFTAIYNDETFVLTLFDTTDMSNWMHAFPNKTPLSALSLPGTHNSPTCYPALPSVRCQAVSITKQLENGVRFLDVRVQINDVDKGANSDSMELVHSAFPISLLGSVKMKTFVEEVYDFLDEHPNETIIMSLKREGRGSGTDAIFSDRLLKYYTAARPQRWHTQFGIPTLGEVRGKIILLRRFELSETLQHDAQTKGGFGIDATNWADNTPNYLGGDIQIQDFYQVTDTENIDKKIQYVCEHYERAGAAVHPIGAPSTATEGPKQPLFINFLSASNFWKPGCWPDKIAAKMNPAITQFLCEEHDIGDQGVDAPGQEAAGDGGLGVVVCDWVGENDDWDLVRAIVGMNSRLLLRLQLQAAGNGENGDSYGAVMRMGGRAAQGWGHRGGRDARSTR
;
A
#
# COMPACT_ATOMS: atom_id res chain seq x y z
N MET A 1 -23.47 -50.99 15.28
CA MET A 1 -24.84 -51.37 14.87
C MET A 1 -25.38 -50.25 14.00
N PRO A 2 -25.71 -50.49 12.71
CA PRO A 2 -26.14 -49.41 11.83
C PRO A 2 -27.62 -49.12 12.07
N PHE A 3 -27.93 -47.86 12.33
CA PHE A 3 -29.30 -47.36 12.43
C PHE A 3 -29.92 -47.31 11.03
N LEU A 4 -30.89 -48.20 10.82
CA LEU A 4 -31.94 -48.07 9.81
C LEU A 4 -32.65 -46.73 10.02
N LEU A 5 -32.47 -45.78 9.11
CA LEU A 5 -33.36 -44.62 9.00
C LEU A 5 -34.61 -45.05 8.25
N SER A 6 -35.73 -44.95 8.96
CA SER A 6 -37.08 -45.34 8.60
C SER A 6 -37.51 -44.82 7.23
N GLU A 7 -37.90 -45.77 6.38
CA GLU A 7 -38.80 -45.62 5.25
C GLU A 7 -40.09 -44.91 5.69
N HIS A 8 -40.36 -43.72 5.17
CA HIS A 8 -41.73 -43.29 4.86
C HIS A 8 -41.67 -42.21 3.76
N ASN A 9 -42.22 -42.56 2.59
CA ASN A 9 -42.46 -41.74 1.39
C ASN A 9 -41.28 -41.38 0.46
N VAL A 10 -40.37 -42.32 0.20
CA VAL A 10 -39.62 -42.31 -1.08
C VAL A 10 -39.99 -43.60 -1.82
N ARG A 11 -40.78 -43.49 -2.89
CA ARG A 11 -41.07 -44.64 -3.76
C ARG A 11 -39.77 -44.97 -4.53
N TYR A 12 -39.00 -45.94 -4.06
CA TYR A 12 -38.04 -46.64 -4.91
C TYR A 12 -38.85 -47.53 -5.86
N PHE A 13 -39.09 -47.02 -7.07
CA PHE A 13 -39.46 -47.90 -8.17
C PHE A 13 -38.17 -48.48 -8.72
N GLU A 14 -37.93 -49.78 -8.50
CA GLU A 14 -37.18 -50.57 -9.47
C GLU A 14 -37.99 -50.52 -10.78
N LEU A 15 -37.51 -49.75 -11.75
CA LEU A 15 -38.07 -49.72 -13.09
C LEU A 15 -36.92 -49.79 -14.11
N ASP A 16 -37.16 -50.66 -15.09
CA ASP A 16 -36.29 -51.03 -16.21
C ASP A 16 -35.48 -49.88 -16.80
N MET A 17 -34.22 -50.20 -17.13
CA MET A 17 -33.29 -49.36 -17.86
C MET A 17 -33.92 -48.90 -19.19
N SER A 18 -34.09 -47.59 -19.34
CA SER A 18 -34.69 -47.02 -20.55
C SER A 18 -33.62 -46.78 -21.61
N ASN A 19 -33.61 -47.62 -22.64
CA ASN A 19 -32.81 -47.47 -23.87
C ASN A 19 -33.05 -46.10 -24.53
N ASP A 20 -31.97 -45.36 -24.76
CA ASP A 20 -31.93 -44.19 -25.64
C ASP A 20 -31.88 -44.61 -27.12
N SER A 21 -32.29 -43.71 -28.02
CA SER A 21 -32.11 -43.82 -29.48
C SER A 21 -30.63 -43.83 -29.93
N ASP A 22 -29.68 -43.57 -29.01
CA ASP A 22 -28.23 -43.72 -29.17
C ASP A 22 -27.62 -44.87 -28.31
N GLY A 23 -28.45 -45.66 -27.61
CA GLY A 23 -28.01 -46.88 -26.91
C GLY A 23 -27.21 -46.68 -25.61
N ARG A 24 -27.26 -45.50 -24.96
CA ARG A 24 -26.60 -45.24 -23.66
C ARG A 24 -27.60 -45.22 -22.50
N ASP A 25 -27.45 -46.14 -21.56
CA ASP A 25 -28.25 -46.19 -20.33
C ASP A 25 -27.67 -45.26 -19.25
N HIS A 26 -28.49 -44.33 -18.74
CA HIS A 26 -28.15 -43.48 -17.59
C HIS A 26 -28.40 -44.20 -16.27
N TYR A 27 -27.61 -43.89 -15.24
CA TYR A 27 -27.74 -44.53 -13.92
C TYR A 27 -27.56 -43.53 -12.76
N LEU A 28 -27.98 -43.95 -11.56
CA LEU A 28 -27.92 -43.10 -10.37
C LEU A 28 -26.48 -42.85 -9.92
N GLY A 29 -26.19 -41.57 -9.64
CA GLY A 29 -24.87 -41.11 -9.26
C GLY A 29 -23.93 -40.85 -10.44
N GLU A 30 -24.40 -41.06 -11.68
CA GLU A 30 -23.64 -40.68 -12.87
C GLU A 30 -23.35 -39.17 -12.87
N ARG A 31 -22.08 -38.80 -13.08
CA ARG A 31 -21.65 -37.40 -13.22
C ARG A 31 -21.58 -37.01 -14.68
N LEU A 32 -22.29 -35.94 -15.03
CA LEU A 32 -22.38 -35.43 -16.39
C LEU A 32 -22.04 -33.94 -16.42
N SER A 33 -21.74 -33.44 -17.61
CA SER A 33 -21.55 -32.01 -17.86
C SER A 33 -22.51 -31.55 -18.95
N LEU A 34 -23.15 -30.40 -18.72
CA LEU A 34 -24.07 -29.78 -19.66
C LEU A 34 -23.73 -28.31 -19.84
N LYS A 35 -23.25 -27.97 -21.06
CA LYS A 35 -22.77 -26.63 -21.43
C LYS A 35 -21.66 -26.13 -20.52
N GLY A 36 -20.78 -27.02 -20.08
CA GLY A 36 -19.65 -26.73 -19.18
C GLY A 36 -19.95 -26.85 -17.70
N HIS A 37 -21.20 -27.11 -17.30
CA HIS A 37 -21.58 -27.19 -15.88
C HIS A 37 -21.81 -28.63 -15.44
N ILE A 38 -21.20 -29.01 -14.33
CA ILE A 38 -21.21 -30.39 -13.84
C ILE A 38 -22.40 -30.63 -12.92
N LEU A 39 -22.97 -31.83 -13.03
CA LEU A 39 -24.09 -32.29 -12.24
C LEU A 39 -23.95 -33.77 -11.91
N THR A 40 -24.72 -34.21 -10.92
CA THR A 40 -24.85 -35.61 -10.52
C THR A 40 -26.31 -36.04 -10.67
N ILE A 41 -26.56 -37.17 -11.32
CA ILE A 41 -27.89 -37.78 -11.40
C ILE A 41 -28.28 -38.32 -10.02
N ARG A 42 -29.40 -37.86 -9.48
CA ARG A 42 -29.95 -38.29 -8.18
C ARG A 42 -31.22 -39.12 -8.29
N TRP A 43 -31.90 -39.04 -9.43
CA TRP A 43 -33.17 -39.73 -9.64
C TRP A 43 -33.46 -39.91 -11.13
N ILE A 44 -34.15 -41.00 -11.48
CA ILE A 44 -34.59 -41.28 -12.85
C ILE A 44 -36.05 -41.77 -12.77
N GLY A 45 -36.94 -41.16 -13.54
CA GLY A 45 -38.34 -41.59 -13.60
C GLY A 45 -39.30 -40.56 -14.16
N GLN A 46 -40.61 -40.83 -14.02
CA GLN A 46 -41.67 -39.93 -14.48
C GLN A 46 -42.03 -38.87 -13.44
N VAL A 47 -41.97 -37.59 -13.83
CA VAL A 47 -42.41 -36.45 -13.00
C VAL A 47 -43.91 -36.23 -13.21
N ALA A 48 -44.64 -35.91 -12.12
CA ALA A 48 -46.07 -35.68 -12.15
C ALA A 48 -46.40 -34.58 -13.17
N ASP A 49 -47.47 -34.79 -13.93
CA ASP A 49 -47.94 -33.87 -14.98
C ASP A 49 -46.93 -33.56 -16.10
N LYS A 50 -45.87 -34.38 -16.24
CA LYS A 50 -44.91 -34.31 -17.33
C LYS A 50 -44.81 -35.66 -18.06
N PRO A 51 -44.92 -35.70 -19.40
CA PRO A 51 -44.75 -36.94 -20.16
C PRO A 51 -43.26 -37.34 -20.24
N GLY A 52 -43.02 -38.65 -20.28
CA GLY A 52 -41.70 -39.26 -20.47
C GLY A 52 -40.86 -39.41 -19.20
N ILE A 53 -39.69 -40.03 -19.36
CA ILE A 53 -38.68 -40.17 -18.30
C ILE A 53 -37.89 -38.86 -18.18
N TRP A 54 -37.56 -38.51 -16.93
CA TRP A 54 -36.75 -37.36 -16.56
C TRP A 54 -35.59 -37.79 -15.66
N LEU A 55 -34.51 -37.05 -15.76
CA LEU A 55 -33.38 -37.12 -14.85
C LEU A 55 -33.53 -36.02 -13.79
N GLY A 56 -33.67 -36.42 -12.54
CA GLY A 56 -33.49 -35.53 -11.39
C GLY A 56 -32.00 -35.36 -11.13
N VAL A 57 -31.49 -34.15 -11.33
CA VAL A 57 -30.07 -33.82 -11.21
C VAL A 57 -29.82 -32.83 -10.10
N GLU A 58 -28.69 -32.99 -9.40
CA GLU A 58 -28.14 -32.00 -8.48
C GLU A 58 -26.91 -31.36 -9.14
N TRP A 59 -26.90 -30.04 -9.24
CA TRP A 59 -25.80 -29.29 -9.81
C TRP A 59 -24.67 -29.12 -8.79
N ASP A 60 -23.43 -29.22 -9.25
CA ASP A 60 -22.28 -28.85 -8.41
C ASP A 60 -22.31 -27.34 -8.10
N GLU A 61 -22.82 -26.54 -9.03
CA GLU A 61 -23.12 -25.11 -8.91
C GLU A 61 -24.59 -24.88 -8.50
N PRO A 62 -24.88 -24.54 -7.23
CA PRO A 62 -26.24 -24.54 -6.70
C PRO A 62 -27.18 -23.48 -7.28
N ASP A 63 -26.66 -22.42 -7.91
CA ASP A 63 -27.44 -21.34 -8.52
C ASP A 63 -28.11 -21.74 -9.85
N ARG A 64 -27.67 -22.84 -10.46
CA ARG A 64 -28.22 -23.39 -11.70
C ARG A 64 -29.52 -24.15 -11.51
N GLY A 65 -29.78 -24.65 -10.30
CA GLY A 65 -30.98 -25.41 -10.04
C GLY A 65 -32.22 -24.54 -9.89
N LYS A 66 -33.37 -25.21 -9.87
CA LYS A 66 -34.71 -24.61 -9.81
C LYS A 66 -35.45 -25.02 -8.55
N HIS A 67 -35.09 -26.15 -7.97
CA HIS A 67 -35.72 -26.79 -6.81
C HIS A 67 -34.69 -27.58 -6.00
N ASN A 68 -35.12 -28.24 -4.92
CA ASN A 68 -34.31 -29.10 -4.06
C ASN A 68 -34.64 -30.60 -4.24
N GLY A 69 -35.10 -30.96 -5.43
CA GLY A 69 -35.61 -32.30 -5.75
C GLY A 69 -37.14 -32.45 -5.63
N THR A 70 -37.86 -31.33 -5.53
CA THR A 70 -39.33 -31.28 -5.46
C THR A 70 -39.97 -30.76 -6.75
N HIS A 71 -41.19 -31.22 -7.04
CA HIS A 71 -42.07 -30.67 -8.07
C HIS A 71 -43.53 -30.73 -7.59
N GLU A 72 -44.25 -29.60 -7.62
CA GLU A 72 -45.67 -29.50 -7.21
C GLU A 72 -45.96 -30.12 -5.82
N GLY A 73 -45.06 -29.89 -4.85
CA GLY A 73 -45.19 -30.41 -3.48
C GLY A 73 -44.79 -31.88 -3.28
N VAL A 74 -44.46 -32.61 -4.35
CA VAL A 74 -43.94 -34.00 -4.28
C VAL A 74 -42.42 -33.99 -4.24
N ILE A 75 -41.83 -34.74 -3.29
CA ILE A 75 -40.38 -34.96 -3.18
C ILE A 75 -40.00 -36.19 -4.00
N TYR A 76 -39.18 -36.01 -5.04
CA TYR A 76 -38.68 -37.11 -5.88
C TYR A 76 -37.34 -37.62 -5.38
N PHE A 77 -36.46 -36.71 -4.97
CA PHE A 77 -35.15 -37.03 -4.40
C PHE A 77 -34.70 -35.96 -3.43
N ARG A 78 -33.68 -36.27 -2.64
CA ARG A 78 -33.01 -35.32 -1.75
C ARG A 78 -31.63 -35.02 -2.30
N CYS A 79 -31.27 -33.74 -2.27
CA CYS A 79 -29.93 -33.27 -2.65
C CYS A 79 -28.98 -33.44 -1.46
N ILE A 80 -27.68 -33.59 -1.74
CA ILE A 80 -26.67 -33.59 -0.68
C ILE A 80 -26.51 -32.16 -0.13
N SER A 81 -26.42 -31.17 -1.01
CA SER A 81 -26.41 -29.77 -0.60
C SER A 81 -27.77 -29.37 -0.01
N LYS A 82 -27.73 -28.63 1.10
CA LYS A 82 -28.94 -28.10 1.75
C LYS A 82 -29.48 -26.83 1.07
N ILE A 83 -28.85 -26.36 -0.01
CA ILE A 83 -29.27 -25.15 -0.71
C ILE A 83 -30.64 -25.38 -1.40
N PRO A 84 -31.64 -24.49 -1.20
CA PRO A 84 -33.03 -24.74 -1.66
C PRO A 84 -33.23 -24.90 -3.18
N LYS A 85 -32.28 -24.45 -4.01
CA LYS A 85 -32.41 -24.42 -5.47
C LYS A 85 -31.25 -25.11 -6.19
N CYS A 86 -30.68 -26.17 -5.65
CA CYS A 86 -29.51 -26.85 -6.23
C CYS A 86 -29.83 -27.91 -7.32
N ALA A 87 -31.10 -28.25 -7.54
CA ALA A 87 -31.52 -29.36 -8.41
C ALA A 87 -32.42 -28.97 -9.58
N SER A 88 -32.47 -29.81 -10.60
CA SER A 88 -33.32 -29.65 -11.79
C SER A 88 -33.86 -31.00 -12.28
N PHE A 89 -34.94 -30.96 -13.08
CA PHE A 89 -35.35 -32.10 -13.91
C PHE A 89 -34.96 -31.85 -15.37
N LEU A 90 -34.21 -32.77 -15.98
CA LEU A 90 -33.73 -32.70 -17.35
C LEU A 90 -34.25 -33.88 -18.19
N ARG A 91 -34.34 -33.72 -19.52
CA ARG A 91 -34.59 -34.85 -20.43
C ARG A 91 -33.32 -35.70 -20.54
N PRO A 92 -33.39 -37.04 -20.56
CA PRO A 92 -32.25 -37.90 -20.87
C PRO A 92 -31.54 -37.52 -22.18
N THR A 93 -32.32 -37.10 -23.18
CA THR A 93 -31.86 -36.69 -24.52
C THR A 93 -31.17 -35.32 -24.58
N GLN A 94 -30.53 -34.85 -23.50
CA GLN A 94 -29.69 -33.65 -23.59
C GLN A 94 -28.45 -33.93 -24.47
N ALA A 95 -27.95 -32.89 -25.12
CA ALA A 95 -26.61 -32.90 -25.70
C ALA A 95 -25.57 -32.75 -24.57
N TRP A 96 -25.20 -33.88 -23.96
CA TRP A 96 -24.20 -33.93 -22.89
C TRP A 96 -22.80 -33.61 -23.43
N ASP A 97 -22.00 -32.91 -22.64
CA ASP A 97 -20.61 -32.67 -22.97
C ASP A 97 -19.79 -33.96 -22.86
N PRO A 98 -18.87 -34.24 -23.80
CA PRO A 98 -18.07 -35.46 -23.78
C PRO A 98 -17.10 -35.46 -22.60
N SER A 99 -16.95 -36.63 -21.96
CA SER A 99 -15.91 -36.87 -20.96
C SER A 99 -14.55 -37.06 -21.63
N ARG A 100 -13.48 -36.96 -20.83
CA ARG A 100 -12.10 -37.11 -21.29
C ARG A 100 -11.32 -38.02 -20.35
N THR A 101 -10.38 -38.79 -20.88
CA THR A 101 -9.43 -39.51 -20.02
C THR A 101 -8.42 -38.52 -19.42
N PHE A 102 -7.76 -38.92 -18.33
CA PHE A 102 -6.68 -38.13 -17.73
C PHE A 102 -5.60 -37.75 -18.74
N LEU A 103 -5.15 -38.71 -19.57
CA LEU A 103 -4.14 -38.48 -20.59
C LEU A 103 -4.61 -37.53 -21.69
N GLN A 104 -5.89 -37.61 -22.10
CA GLN A 104 -6.46 -36.66 -23.06
C GLN A 104 -6.50 -35.24 -22.49
N ALA A 105 -6.95 -35.08 -21.24
CA ALA A 105 -6.98 -33.78 -20.57
C ALA A 105 -5.56 -33.20 -20.37
N LEU A 106 -4.61 -34.05 -19.99
CA LEU A 106 -3.18 -33.70 -19.88
C LEU A 106 -2.63 -33.18 -21.22
N ARG A 107 -2.88 -33.92 -22.30
CA ARG A 107 -2.42 -33.55 -23.64
C ARG A 107 -3.06 -32.26 -24.13
N GLU A 108 -4.37 -32.11 -23.97
CA GLU A 108 -5.07 -30.92 -24.43
C GLU A 108 -4.60 -29.66 -23.70
N LYS A 109 -4.40 -29.72 -22.38
CA LYS A 109 -4.05 -28.55 -21.58
C LYS A 109 -2.55 -28.20 -21.63
N TYR A 110 -1.68 -29.20 -21.67
CA TYR A 110 -0.23 -28.99 -21.54
C TYR A 110 0.57 -29.36 -22.80
N MET A 111 -0.07 -30.00 -23.79
CA MET A 111 0.58 -30.47 -25.01
C MET A 111 -0.26 -30.22 -26.29
N PRO A 112 -0.84 -29.01 -26.49
CA PRO A 112 -1.88 -28.76 -27.49
C PRO A 112 -1.42 -28.86 -28.97
N GLU A 113 -0.11 -28.81 -29.24
CA GLU A 113 0.46 -28.92 -30.62
C GLU A 113 0.24 -30.29 -31.30
N PHE A 114 -0.36 -31.26 -30.60
CA PHE A 114 -0.50 -32.64 -31.08
C PHE A 114 -1.91 -33.22 -30.92
N LEU A 115 -2.96 -32.39 -30.96
CA LEU A 115 -4.29 -32.91 -31.27
C LEU A 115 -4.23 -33.57 -32.66
N PRO A 116 -4.70 -34.81 -32.83
CA PRO A 116 -4.67 -35.46 -34.14
C PRO A 116 -5.60 -34.67 -35.08
N THR A 117 -5.00 -33.85 -35.93
CA THR A 117 -5.61 -33.57 -37.24
C THR A 117 -5.41 -34.84 -38.04
N ASP A 118 -6.47 -35.38 -38.60
CA ASP A 118 -6.49 -36.60 -39.41
C ASP A 118 -5.24 -36.71 -40.31
N VAL A 119 -4.26 -37.51 -39.91
CA VAL A 119 -3.11 -37.81 -40.77
C VAL A 119 -3.42 -39.11 -41.47
N GLU A 120 -3.77 -39.01 -42.75
CA GLU A 120 -3.85 -40.16 -43.65
C GLU A 120 -2.59 -41.02 -43.55
N ILE A 121 -2.78 -42.32 -43.36
CA ILE A 121 -1.71 -43.31 -43.39
C ILE A 121 -1.17 -43.34 -44.83
N VAL A 122 0.01 -42.77 -45.04
CA VAL A 122 0.69 -42.82 -46.34
C VAL A 122 1.42 -44.17 -46.47
N TYR A 123 0.97 -44.98 -47.42
CA TYR A 123 1.63 -46.21 -47.81
C TYR A 123 2.68 -45.94 -48.89
N PHE A 124 3.93 -46.31 -48.64
CA PHE A 124 4.95 -46.45 -49.70
C PHE A 124 5.26 -47.93 -49.90
N ASN A 125 5.01 -48.43 -51.11
CA ASN A 125 5.32 -49.81 -51.54
C ASN A 125 4.80 -50.94 -50.62
N GLY A 126 3.57 -50.81 -50.11
CA GLY A 126 2.87 -51.90 -49.43
C GLY A 126 3.47 -52.35 -48.09
N LYS A 127 4.40 -51.57 -47.51
CA LYS A 127 4.83 -51.74 -46.12
C LYS A 127 4.40 -50.53 -45.30
N GLN A 128 3.74 -50.81 -44.17
CA GLN A 128 3.45 -49.81 -43.15
C GLN A 128 4.78 -49.27 -42.62
N ALA A 129 4.99 -47.95 -42.70
CA ALA A 129 6.14 -47.31 -42.10
C ALA A 129 5.95 -47.29 -40.57
N GLU A 130 6.69 -48.13 -39.86
CA GLU A 130 6.90 -47.99 -38.42
C GLU A 130 7.90 -46.87 -38.18
N GLU A 131 7.42 -45.63 -37.97
CA GLU A 131 8.27 -44.53 -37.51
C GLU A 131 8.11 -44.30 -35.99
N ILE A 132 9.07 -44.86 -35.27
CA ILE A 132 9.84 -44.25 -34.16
C ILE A 132 8.99 -43.54 -33.09
N GLY A 133 8.52 -44.32 -32.12
CA GLY A 133 7.86 -43.83 -30.91
C GLY A 133 8.77 -43.07 -29.92
N PHE A 134 10.10 -43.22 -29.99
CA PHE A 134 11.01 -42.70 -28.95
C PHE A 134 11.41 -41.22 -29.10
N GLU A 135 11.55 -40.66 -30.31
CA GLU A 135 11.94 -39.25 -30.48
C GLU A 135 10.78 -38.27 -30.20
N LYS A 136 9.55 -38.61 -30.62
CA LYS A 136 8.34 -37.87 -30.22
C LYS A 136 8.18 -37.90 -28.70
N PHE A 137 8.49 -39.04 -28.07
CA PHE A 137 8.40 -39.25 -26.64
C PHE A 137 9.43 -38.44 -25.82
N HIS A 138 10.68 -38.32 -26.28
CA HIS A 138 11.65 -37.43 -25.63
C HIS A 138 11.26 -35.94 -25.74
N LYS A 139 10.64 -35.51 -26.84
CA LYS A 139 10.04 -34.16 -26.95
C LYS A 139 8.84 -33.96 -26.02
N ARG A 140 8.00 -34.98 -25.82
CA ARG A 140 6.85 -34.98 -24.87
C ARG A 140 7.32 -34.73 -23.43
N GLN A 141 8.33 -35.46 -22.97
CA GLN A 141 8.88 -35.31 -21.63
C GLN A 141 9.68 -33.99 -21.48
N ALA A 142 10.39 -33.55 -22.52
CA ALA A 142 11.15 -32.29 -22.49
C ALA A 142 10.28 -31.03 -22.31
N LYS A 143 9.02 -31.01 -22.80
CA LYS A 143 8.09 -29.89 -22.61
C LYS A 143 7.50 -29.79 -21.19
N LEU A 144 7.49 -30.89 -20.43
CA LEU A 144 7.04 -30.94 -19.03
C LEU A 144 8.22 -30.95 -18.03
N ARG A 145 9.48 -30.94 -18.49
CA ARG A 145 10.65 -30.83 -17.62
C ARG A 145 10.59 -29.51 -16.84
N GLY A 146 10.57 -29.62 -15.52
CA GLY A 146 10.47 -28.48 -14.59
C GLY A 146 9.03 -28.12 -14.18
N ILE A 147 8.01 -28.76 -14.77
CA ILE A 147 6.64 -28.67 -14.26
C ILE A 147 6.49 -29.68 -13.13
N HIS A 148 6.23 -29.18 -11.93
CA HIS A 148 5.98 -29.99 -10.74
C HIS A 148 4.53 -29.93 -10.28
N VAL A 149 3.74 -28.99 -10.83
CA VAL A 149 2.33 -28.77 -10.49
C VAL A 149 1.48 -29.02 -11.73
N LEU A 150 0.55 -29.97 -11.64
CA LEU A 150 -0.36 -30.33 -12.71
C LEU A 150 -1.79 -29.96 -12.32
N VAL A 151 -2.37 -28.99 -13.03
CA VAL A 151 -3.75 -28.52 -12.78
C VAL A 151 -4.66 -29.01 -13.90
N LEU A 152 -5.59 -29.91 -13.60
CA LEU A 152 -6.57 -30.50 -14.53
C LEU A 152 -8.00 -30.32 -14.00
N ASP A 153 -8.26 -29.15 -13.41
CA ASP A 153 -9.55 -28.74 -12.90
C ASP A 153 -10.58 -28.53 -14.02
N HIS A 154 -11.84 -28.90 -13.78
CA HIS A 154 -12.97 -28.65 -14.70
C HIS A 154 -12.77 -29.17 -16.14
N MET A 155 -11.88 -30.14 -16.34
CA MET A 155 -11.55 -30.71 -17.65
C MET A 155 -12.49 -31.85 -18.08
N ARG A 156 -13.51 -32.17 -17.26
CA ARG A 156 -14.45 -33.29 -17.45
C ARG A 156 -13.74 -34.65 -17.47
N VAL A 157 -12.72 -34.79 -16.62
CA VAL A 157 -11.93 -36.02 -16.53
C VAL A 157 -12.78 -37.13 -15.92
N GLN A 158 -12.73 -38.31 -16.54
CA GLN A 158 -13.27 -39.58 -16.08
C GLN A 158 -12.28 -40.69 -16.46
N HIS A 159 -11.89 -41.55 -15.52
CA HIS A 159 -10.74 -42.45 -15.71
C HIS A 159 -11.07 -43.91 -15.35
N ARG A 160 -12.10 -44.48 -15.98
CA ARG A 160 -12.63 -45.80 -15.65
C ARG A 160 -11.92 -47.00 -16.26
N HIS A 161 -11.29 -46.80 -17.42
CA HIS A 161 -10.68 -47.88 -18.20
C HIS A 161 -9.45 -47.38 -18.96
N PRO A 162 -8.36 -47.00 -18.27
CA PRO A 162 -7.10 -46.74 -18.96
C PRO A 162 -6.62 -48.02 -19.64
N THR A 163 -6.05 -47.88 -20.84
CA THR A 163 -5.29 -48.98 -21.45
C THR A 163 -3.95 -49.13 -20.73
N ALA A 164 -3.33 -50.31 -20.75
CA ALA A 164 -2.01 -50.51 -20.17
C ALA A 164 -0.96 -49.54 -20.76
N ASP A 165 -1.12 -49.19 -22.05
CA ASP A 165 -0.28 -48.20 -22.73
C ASP A 165 -0.49 -46.78 -22.17
N ASP A 166 -1.73 -46.40 -21.85
CA ASP A 166 -2.04 -45.10 -21.24
C ASP A 166 -1.38 -44.98 -19.85
N GLU A 167 -1.42 -46.03 -19.03
CA GLU A 167 -0.82 -46.00 -17.68
C GLU A 167 0.71 -45.85 -17.74
N VAL A 168 1.37 -46.60 -18.64
CA VAL A 168 2.82 -46.49 -18.86
C VAL A 168 3.18 -45.07 -19.30
N GLU A 169 2.41 -44.50 -20.23
CA GLU A 169 2.68 -43.15 -20.72
C GLU A 169 2.44 -42.10 -19.63
N ILE A 170 1.35 -42.20 -18.85
CA ILE A 170 1.08 -41.30 -17.72
C ILE A 170 2.22 -41.37 -16.70
N ALA A 171 2.66 -42.58 -16.32
CA ALA A 171 3.73 -42.76 -15.34
C ALA A 171 5.06 -42.12 -15.79
N GLN A 172 5.36 -42.20 -17.08
CA GLN A 172 6.59 -41.62 -17.60
C GLN A 172 6.49 -40.10 -17.78
N ILE A 173 5.33 -39.58 -18.18
CA ILE A 173 5.09 -38.15 -18.35
C ILE A 173 5.05 -37.45 -16.99
N CYS A 174 4.38 -38.04 -16.00
CA CYS A 174 4.11 -37.42 -14.71
C CYS A 174 5.10 -37.83 -13.61
N ALA A 175 6.26 -38.41 -13.97
CA ALA A 175 7.25 -38.94 -13.02
C ALA A 175 7.78 -37.89 -12.02
N ASP A 176 7.83 -36.62 -12.42
CA ASP A 176 8.35 -35.50 -11.63
C ASP A 176 7.28 -34.63 -10.95
N ILE A 177 5.99 -34.97 -11.11
CA ILE A 177 4.88 -34.17 -10.58
C ILE A 177 4.80 -34.35 -9.05
N THR A 178 4.78 -33.21 -8.35
CA THR A 178 4.63 -33.13 -6.89
C THR A 178 3.26 -32.64 -6.46
N GLU A 179 2.51 -31.96 -7.32
CA GLU A 179 1.17 -31.45 -7.01
C GLU A 179 0.19 -31.76 -8.14
N LEU A 180 -1.00 -32.23 -7.79
CA LEU A 180 -2.06 -32.58 -8.73
C LEU A 180 -3.39 -31.98 -8.28
N ASP A 181 -3.97 -31.13 -9.12
CA ASP A 181 -5.31 -30.59 -8.95
C ASP A 181 -6.28 -31.22 -9.95
N LEU A 182 -7.30 -31.88 -9.41
CA LEU A 182 -8.36 -32.58 -10.12
C LEU A 182 -9.74 -32.05 -9.74
N SER A 183 -9.82 -30.79 -9.30
CA SER A 183 -11.05 -30.15 -8.83
C SER A 183 -12.15 -30.12 -9.90
N GLY A 184 -13.40 -30.36 -9.48
CA GLY A 184 -14.58 -30.23 -10.34
C GLY A 184 -14.53 -31.08 -11.61
N ASN A 185 -14.35 -32.39 -11.50
CA ASN A 185 -14.33 -33.34 -12.62
C ASN A 185 -15.47 -34.38 -12.50
N LEU A 186 -15.50 -35.37 -13.40
CA LEU A 186 -16.56 -36.38 -13.51
C LEU A 186 -16.24 -37.68 -12.74
N PHE A 187 -15.38 -37.59 -11.72
CA PHE A 187 -15.02 -38.74 -10.88
C PHE A 187 -16.17 -39.16 -9.98
N GLU A 188 -16.52 -40.45 -10.01
CA GLU A 188 -17.60 -41.00 -9.17
C GLU A 188 -17.06 -41.81 -7.98
N THR A 189 -15.84 -42.35 -8.08
CA THR A 189 -15.22 -43.15 -7.03
C THR A 189 -13.78 -42.71 -6.78
N PHE A 190 -13.26 -43.03 -5.60
CA PHE A 190 -11.86 -42.84 -5.27
C PHE A 190 -10.93 -43.84 -5.94
N GLU A 191 -11.46 -44.94 -6.51
CA GLU A 191 -10.66 -45.92 -7.24
C GLU A 191 -10.00 -45.30 -8.47
N GLU A 192 -10.75 -44.49 -9.22
CA GLU A 192 -10.23 -43.72 -10.37
C GLU A 192 -9.08 -42.79 -9.94
N ILE A 193 -9.26 -42.10 -8.81
CA ILE A 193 -8.25 -41.20 -8.24
C ILE A 193 -6.99 -41.98 -7.83
N CYS A 194 -7.18 -43.13 -7.17
CA CYS A 194 -6.08 -43.95 -6.69
C CYS A 194 -5.27 -44.53 -7.85
N ALA A 195 -5.94 -45.00 -8.91
CA ALA A 195 -5.29 -45.50 -10.12
C ALA A 195 -4.33 -44.46 -10.71
N MET A 196 -4.78 -43.21 -10.83
CA MET A 196 -3.93 -42.13 -11.33
C MET A 196 -2.80 -41.78 -10.36
N CYS A 197 -3.08 -41.60 -9.07
CA CYS A 197 -2.08 -41.16 -8.10
C CYS A 197 -0.92 -42.15 -7.94
N ARG A 198 -1.15 -43.46 -8.13
CA ARG A 198 -0.10 -44.49 -8.11
C ARG A 198 0.95 -44.30 -9.21
N LEU A 199 0.56 -43.69 -10.33
CA LEU A 199 1.44 -43.41 -11.46
C LEU A 199 2.33 -42.18 -11.21
N LEU A 200 2.12 -41.43 -10.12
CA LEU A 200 2.85 -40.22 -9.76
C LEU A 200 3.69 -40.42 -8.49
N PRO A 201 4.91 -40.99 -8.59
CA PRO A 201 5.69 -41.41 -7.42
C PRO A 201 6.15 -40.25 -6.52
N LYS A 202 6.25 -39.03 -7.06
CA LYS A 202 6.67 -37.82 -6.32
C LYS A 202 5.51 -36.98 -5.79
N LEU A 203 4.26 -37.41 -5.98
CA LEU A 203 3.09 -36.63 -5.56
C LEU A 203 3.10 -36.36 -4.05
N ARG A 204 2.89 -35.09 -3.67
CA ARG A 204 2.85 -34.58 -2.29
C ARG A 204 1.57 -33.79 -1.99
N VAL A 205 1.00 -33.11 -2.98
CA VAL A 205 -0.23 -32.32 -2.83
C VAL A 205 -1.30 -32.85 -3.79
N LEU A 206 -2.48 -33.16 -3.27
CA LEU A 206 -3.62 -33.62 -4.06
C LEU A 206 -4.86 -32.75 -3.74
N THR A 207 -5.43 -32.13 -4.77
CA THR A 207 -6.64 -31.31 -4.66
C THR A 207 -7.78 -31.98 -5.40
N LEU A 208 -8.88 -32.28 -4.69
CA LEU A 208 -10.07 -32.94 -5.22
C LEU A 208 -11.34 -32.10 -5.02
N THR A 209 -11.17 -30.78 -4.82
CA THR A 209 -12.23 -29.84 -4.47
C THR A 209 -13.42 -29.95 -5.43
N GLY A 210 -14.64 -29.93 -4.90
CA GLY A 210 -15.86 -29.85 -5.72
C GLY A 210 -16.28 -31.15 -6.42
N ASN A 211 -15.52 -32.25 -6.33
CA ASN A 211 -15.98 -33.55 -6.83
C ASN A 211 -17.11 -34.15 -5.96
N ARG A 212 -17.98 -34.99 -6.52
CA ARG A 212 -19.03 -35.73 -5.76
C ARG A 212 -18.81 -37.23 -5.90
N PHE A 213 -18.52 -37.89 -4.80
CA PHE A 213 -18.31 -39.33 -4.79
C PHE A 213 -19.60 -40.08 -4.46
N LEU A 214 -19.73 -41.30 -4.96
CA LEU A 214 -20.86 -42.18 -4.67
C LEU A 214 -20.89 -42.52 -3.17
N LEU A 215 -21.95 -42.13 -2.49
CA LEU A 215 -22.14 -42.40 -1.06
C LEU A 215 -22.16 -43.91 -0.79
N GLY A 216 -21.50 -44.33 0.30
CA GLY A 216 -21.49 -45.72 0.76
C GLY A 216 -20.62 -46.68 -0.06
N LYS A 217 -19.97 -46.24 -1.14
CA LYS A 217 -18.90 -47.01 -1.78
C LYS A 217 -17.57 -46.73 -1.08
N PRO A 218 -17.01 -47.69 -0.32
CA PRO A 218 -15.74 -47.48 0.35
C PRO A 218 -14.62 -47.29 -0.67
N PRO A 219 -13.60 -46.48 -0.37
CA PRO A 219 -12.39 -46.44 -1.19
C PRO A 219 -11.71 -47.83 -1.22
N PRO A 220 -10.86 -48.08 -2.22
CA PRO A 220 -10.13 -49.34 -2.32
C PRO A 220 -9.26 -49.54 -1.07
N HIS A 221 -9.34 -50.73 -0.48
CA HIS A 221 -8.75 -51.08 0.82
C HIS A 221 -7.61 -52.11 0.71
N SER A 222 -7.12 -52.40 -0.49
CA SER A 222 -5.97 -53.29 -0.68
C SER A 222 -4.66 -52.57 -0.33
N PRO A 223 -3.59 -53.28 0.09
CA PRO A 223 -2.29 -52.65 0.32
C PRO A 223 -1.77 -51.87 -0.89
N GLU A 224 -2.14 -52.32 -2.10
CA GLU A 224 -1.78 -51.69 -3.37
C GLU A 224 -2.48 -50.35 -3.60
N SER A 225 -3.58 -50.01 -2.91
CA SER A 225 -4.25 -48.69 -2.99
C SER A 225 -3.69 -47.61 -2.09
N ARG A 226 -2.68 -47.94 -1.29
CA ARG A 226 -2.02 -46.99 -0.41
C ARG A 226 -1.13 -46.02 -1.21
N ILE A 227 -1.28 -44.73 -0.92
CA ILE A 227 -0.53 -43.63 -1.53
C ILE A 227 0.21 -42.88 -0.42
N GLU A 228 1.46 -43.29 -0.18
CA GLU A 228 2.27 -42.79 0.95
C GLU A 228 2.89 -41.41 0.70
N GLY A 229 2.94 -40.95 -0.55
CA GLY A 229 3.60 -39.68 -0.90
C GLY A 229 2.82 -38.43 -0.47
N VAL A 230 1.48 -38.50 -0.46
CA VAL A 230 0.61 -37.33 -0.31
C VAL A 230 0.63 -36.82 1.15
N LYS A 231 1.08 -35.58 1.33
CA LYS A 231 1.12 -34.86 2.61
C LYS A 231 -0.03 -33.86 2.78
N THR A 232 -0.50 -33.29 1.67
CA THR A 232 -1.58 -32.31 1.65
C THR A 232 -2.73 -32.84 0.82
N LEU A 233 -3.93 -32.89 1.42
CA LEU A 233 -5.14 -33.35 0.76
C LEU A 233 -6.24 -32.27 0.90
N SER A 234 -6.76 -31.82 -0.24
CA SER A 234 -7.92 -30.93 -0.27
C SER A 234 -9.17 -31.68 -0.74
N LEU A 235 -10.19 -31.67 0.13
CA LEU A 235 -11.51 -32.23 -0.09
C LEU A 235 -12.58 -31.14 0.14
N ALA A 236 -12.28 -29.91 -0.27
CA ALA A 236 -13.20 -28.79 -0.10
C ALA A 236 -14.45 -28.96 -0.98
N ASN A 237 -15.62 -28.60 -0.47
CA ASN A 237 -16.90 -28.69 -1.16
C ASN A 237 -17.16 -30.05 -1.83
N THR A 238 -16.69 -31.17 -1.25
CA THR A 238 -16.96 -32.53 -1.78
C THR A 238 -18.15 -33.20 -1.11
N PHE A 239 -18.58 -32.68 0.06
CA PHE A 239 -19.59 -33.28 0.93
C PHE A 239 -19.27 -34.74 1.28
N ILE A 240 -18.00 -34.99 1.61
CA ILE A 240 -17.52 -36.33 1.89
C ILE A 240 -18.16 -36.88 3.17
N ASP A 241 -18.53 -38.14 3.15
CA ASP A 241 -19.05 -38.86 4.32
C ASP A 241 -17.94 -39.19 5.32
N ASP A 242 -18.25 -39.14 6.61
CA ASP A 242 -17.28 -39.34 7.70
C ASP A 242 -16.62 -40.72 7.66
N PHE A 243 -17.37 -41.79 7.34
CA PHE A 243 -16.82 -43.14 7.24
C PHE A 243 -15.87 -43.26 6.03
N VAL A 244 -16.20 -42.61 4.92
CA VAL A 244 -15.32 -42.54 3.75
C VAL A 244 -14.05 -41.75 4.07
N LEU A 245 -14.18 -40.60 4.75
CA LEU A 245 -13.04 -39.79 5.15
C LEU A 245 -12.10 -40.54 6.08
N ASP A 246 -12.63 -41.28 7.06
CA ASP A 246 -11.83 -42.15 7.94
C ASP A 246 -11.06 -43.20 7.13
N LEU A 247 -11.73 -43.86 6.17
CA LEU A 247 -11.08 -44.88 5.33
C LEU A 247 -9.99 -44.28 4.43
N LEU A 248 -10.22 -43.09 3.88
CA LEU A 248 -9.21 -42.37 3.09
C LEU A 248 -7.98 -42.04 3.93
N LEU A 249 -8.17 -41.49 5.13
CA LEU A 249 -7.05 -41.12 5.98
C LEU A 249 -6.35 -42.35 6.55
N SER A 250 -7.06 -43.41 6.95
CA SER A 250 -6.46 -44.58 7.57
C SER A 250 -5.81 -45.55 6.58
N GLN A 251 -6.38 -45.72 5.38
CA GLN A 251 -5.98 -46.77 4.45
C GLN A 251 -5.33 -46.24 3.15
N VAL A 252 -5.85 -45.16 2.57
CA VAL A 252 -5.41 -44.66 1.26
C VAL A 252 -4.29 -43.64 1.38
N PHE A 253 -4.44 -42.63 2.23
CA PHE A 253 -3.52 -41.50 2.39
C PHE A 253 -2.94 -41.43 3.81
N PRO A 254 -2.12 -42.42 4.20
CA PRO A 254 -1.63 -42.56 5.58
C PRO A 254 -0.59 -41.50 5.98
N SER A 255 -0.10 -40.68 5.04
CA SER A 255 0.93 -39.66 5.28
C SER A 255 0.40 -38.22 5.32
N VAL A 256 -0.91 -38.02 5.15
CA VAL A 256 -1.52 -36.68 5.15
C VAL A 256 -1.33 -36.02 6.51
N SER A 257 -0.75 -34.82 6.49
CA SER A 257 -0.59 -33.94 7.65
C SER A 257 -1.37 -32.62 7.52
N THR A 258 -1.70 -32.20 6.30
CA THR A 258 -2.53 -31.01 6.02
C THR A 258 -3.81 -31.41 5.32
N LEU A 259 -4.96 -31.10 5.93
CA LEU A 259 -6.27 -31.50 5.45
C LEU A 259 -7.20 -30.29 5.30
N TYR A 260 -7.75 -30.08 4.10
CA TYR A 260 -8.75 -29.06 3.82
C TYR A 260 -10.13 -29.69 3.65
N LEU A 261 -11.07 -29.31 4.51
CA LEU A 261 -12.49 -29.70 4.52
C LEU A 261 -13.41 -28.48 4.41
N THR A 262 -12.93 -27.42 3.75
CA THR A 262 -13.64 -26.16 3.55
C THR A 262 -14.98 -26.38 2.83
N GLY A 263 -16.07 -25.78 3.30
CA GLY A 263 -17.34 -25.78 2.55
C GLY A 263 -18.08 -27.12 2.46
N ASN A 264 -17.86 -28.05 3.40
CA ASN A 264 -18.51 -29.36 3.42
C ASN A 264 -19.81 -29.42 4.24
N GLU A 265 -20.35 -28.27 4.66
CA GLU A 265 -21.55 -28.15 5.49
C GLU A 265 -21.47 -28.87 6.87
N TYR A 266 -20.26 -29.03 7.42
CA TYR A 266 -20.07 -29.55 8.77
C TYR A 266 -20.67 -28.60 9.81
N HIS A 267 -21.44 -29.14 10.75
CA HIS A 267 -21.91 -28.40 11.93
C HIS A 267 -21.28 -28.91 13.23
N ARG A 268 -20.68 -30.10 13.14
CA ARG A 268 -19.86 -30.76 14.15
C ARG A 268 -18.68 -31.43 13.44
N ALA A 269 -17.60 -31.64 14.17
CA ALA A 269 -16.44 -32.36 13.68
C ALA A 269 -16.85 -33.76 13.22
N PRO A 270 -16.10 -34.37 12.28
CA PRO A 270 -16.36 -35.72 11.85
C PRO A 270 -16.50 -36.69 13.03
N ALA A 271 -17.41 -37.66 12.93
CA ALA A 271 -17.76 -38.58 14.01
C ALA A 271 -16.70 -39.65 14.35
N PHE A 272 -15.46 -39.46 13.91
CA PHE A 272 -14.31 -40.34 14.15
C PHE A 272 -13.09 -39.53 14.59
N ARG A 273 -12.11 -40.18 15.22
CA ARG A 273 -10.89 -39.51 15.65
C ARG A 273 -9.94 -39.34 14.47
N LEU A 274 -9.60 -38.08 14.16
CA LEU A 274 -8.60 -37.82 13.14
C LEU A 274 -7.23 -38.40 13.55
N PRO A 275 -6.42 -38.85 12.59
CA PRO A 275 -5.06 -39.31 12.88
C PRO A 275 -4.18 -38.22 13.51
N SER A 276 -3.38 -38.58 14.52
CA SER A 276 -2.52 -37.64 15.26
C SER A 276 -1.47 -36.92 14.41
N ARG A 277 -1.13 -37.46 13.25
CA ARG A 277 -0.22 -36.84 12.26
C ARG A 277 -0.80 -35.61 11.56
N ILE A 278 -2.12 -35.36 11.66
CA ILE A 278 -2.74 -34.18 11.06
C ILE A 278 -2.38 -32.96 11.90
N THR A 279 -1.53 -32.10 11.34
CA THR A 279 -1.00 -30.89 11.97
C THR A 279 -1.75 -29.63 11.56
N VAL A 280 -2.35 -29.62 10.36
CA VAL A 280 -3.13 -28.47 9.86
C VAL A 280 -4.51 -28.97 9.40
N LEU A 281 -5.56 -28.37 9.97
CA LEU A 281 -6.95 -28.67 9.63
C LEU A 281 -7.69 -27.40 9.27
N ASP A 282 -8.18 -27.34 8.02
CA ASP A 282 -9.04 -26.25 7.55
C ASP A 282 -10.50 -26.70 7.48
N LEU A 283 -11.33 -26.06 8.27
CA LEU A 283 -12.78 -26.23 8.39
C LEU A 283 -13.52 -24.93 8.06
N SER A 284 -12.93 -24.07 7.23
CA SER A 284 -13.53 -22.80 6.81
C SER A 284 -14.86 -23.01 6.05
N ASP A 285 -15.71 -21.99 6.04
CA ASP A 285 -16.97 -21.99 5.27
C ASP A 285 -17.91 -23.16 5.60
N ASN A 286 -17.91 -23.60 6.86
CA ASN A 286 -18.82 -24.61 7.39
C ASN A 286 -19.89 -23.95 8.30
N GLY A 287 -20.63 -24.76 9.05
CA GLY A 287 -21.75 -24.37 9.91
C GLY A 287 -21.47 -24.40 11.41
N PHE A 288 -20.21 -24.41 11.86
CA PHE A 288 -19.87 -24.49 13.29
C PHE A 288 -20.38 -23.27 14.07
N VAL A 289 -20.98 -23.51 15.25
CA VAL A 289 -21.54 -22.44 16.12
C VAL A 289 -20.76 -22.26 17.42
N CYS A 290 -20.06 -23.30 17.88
CA CYS A 290 -19.11 -23.18 18.98
C CYS A 290 -17.81 -23.95 18.73
N LEU A 291 -16.74 -23.62 19.45
CA LEU A 291 -15.46 -24.36 19.35
C LEU A 291 -15.58 -25.79 19.89
N GLY A 292 -16.50 -26.03 20.82
CA GLY A 292 -16.85 -27.36 21.32
C GLY A 292 -17.32 -28.32 20.23
N ASP A 293 -17.97 -27.83 19.18
CA ASP A 293 -18.41 -28.65 18.05
C ASP A 293 -17.23 -29.17 17.22
N VAL A 294 -16.02 -28.63 17.41
CA VAL A 294 -14.80 -29.00 16.69
C VAL A 294 -13.96 -30.04 17.49
N ALA A 295 -14.30 -30.31 18.75
CA ALA A 295 -13.40 -30.87 19.75
C ALA A 295 -13.23 -32.41 19.76
N VAL A 296 -13.58 -33.12 18.69
CA VAL A 296 -13.37 -34.58 18.56
C VAL A 296 -12.10 -34.90 17.73
N ALA A 297 -11.38 -33.88 17.28
CA ALA A 297 -10.47 -33.97 16.15
C ALA A 297 -8.96 -34.09 16.43
N SER A 298 -8.41 -33.97 17.64
CA SER A 298 -6.98 -34.32 17.89
C SER A 298 -6.60 -34.15 19.35
N GLU A 299 -5.95 -35.15 19.97
CA GLU A 299 -5.44 -35.03 21.35
C GLU A 299 -3.96 -34.60 21.41
N GLU A 300 -3.13 -34.76 20.37
CA GLU A 300 -1.67 -34.56 20.55
C GLU A 300 -0.86 -33.97 19.36
N GLY A 301 -1.45 -33.64 18.20
CA GLY A 301 -0.65 -33.23 17.03
C GLY A 301 -1.12 -32.01 16.24
N LEU A 302 -2.32 -31.49 16.51
CA LEU A 302 -2.88 -30.39 15.72
C LEU A 302 -2.21 -29.07 16.08
N HIS A 303 -1.49 -28.48 15.13
CA HIS A 303 -0.77 -27.21 15.27
C HIS A 303 -1.61 -26.01 14.82
N ALA A 304 -2.30 -26.13 13.67
CA ALA A 304 -3.11 -25.05 13.11
C ALA A 304 -4.55 -25.50 12.84
N LEU A 305 -5.50 -24.69 13.29
CA LEU A 305 -6.94 -24.89 13.09
C LEU A 305 -7.56 -23.65 12.45
N ILE A 306 -8.07 -23.81 11.23
CA ILE A 306 -8.64 -22.72 10.44
C ILE A 306 -10.16 -22.89 10.41
N LEU A 307 -10.88 -21.94 10.99
CA LEU A 307 -12.35 -21.93 11.16
C LEU A 307 -12.96 -20.64 10.59
N LYS A 308 -12.35 -20.09 9.54
CA LYS A 308 -12.76 -18.83 8.91
C LYS A 308 -14.18 -18.95 8.31
N ARG A 309 -14.99 -17.89 8.40
CA ARG A 309 -16.35 -17.81 7.83
C ARG A 309 -17.27 -18.96 8.30
N ASN A 310 -17.24 -19.27 9.58
CA ASN A 310 -18.23 -20.11 10.25
C ASN A 310 -19.25 -19.24 11.01
N ASN A 311 -20.05 -19.86 11.88
CA ASN A 311 -21.05 -19.18 12.72
C ASN A 311 -20.64 -19.16 14.20
N ILE A 312 -19.33 -19.24 14.51
CA ILE A 312 -18.85 -19.42 15.87
C ILE A 312 -19.14 -18.18 16.71
N SER A 313 -19.86 -18.35 17.82
CA SER A 313 -20.17 -17.27 18.77
C SER A 313 -19.76 -17.60 20.21
N SER A 314 -19.53 -18.87 20.55
CA SER A 314 -19.11 -19.32 21.89
C SER A 314 -17.97 -20.33 21.84
N VAL A 315 -17.23 -20.44 22.95
CA VAL A 315 -16.17 -21.44 23.09
C VAL A 315 -16.78 -22.82 23.35
N LEU A 316 -17.70 -22.90 24.32
CA LEU A 316 -18.32 -24.16 24.76
C LEU A 316 -19.82 -24.16 24.41
N ALA A 317 -20.35 -25.34 24.07
CA ALA A 317 -21.79 -25.56 23.94
C ALA A 317 -22.47 -25.67 25.31
N HIS A 318 -21.79 -26.33 26.26
CA HIS A 318 -22.22 -26.53 27.64
C HIS A 318 -21.04 -26.26 28.58
N PRO A 319 -21.24 -25.58 29.73
CA PRO A 319 -20.17 -25.25 30.66
C PRO A 319 -19.41 -26.46 31.23
N GLU A 320 -20.06 -27.62 31.28
CA GLU A 320 -19.51 -28.90 31.75
C GLU A 320 -18.50 -29.53 30.78
N HIS A 321 -18.49 -29.09 29.51
CA HIS A 321 -17.64 -29.66 28.47
C HIS A 321 -16.37 -28.84 28.35
N ILE A 322 -15.26 -29.35 28.87
CA ILE A 322 -13.94 -28.73 28.67
C ILE A 322 -13.32 -29.33 27.41
N ILE A 323 -12.86 -28.46 26.51
CA ILE A 323 -12.07 -28.83 25.35
C ILE A 323 -10.61 -28.55 25.64
N HIS A 324 -9.69 -29.37 25.15
CA HIS A 324 -8.26 -29.09 25.26
C HIS A 324 -7.61 -29.42 23.92
N LEU A 325 -7.27 -28.37 23.17
CA LEU A 325 -6.66 -28.51 21.85
C LEU A 325 -5.24 -27.92 21.88
N PRO A 326 -4.18 -28.67 21.52
CA PRO A 326 -2.79 -28.21 21.55
C PRO A 326 -2.44 -27.27 20.37
N VAL A 327 -3.42 -26.51 19.88
CA VAL A 327 -3.32 -25.64 18.71
C VAL A 327 -2.51 -24.39 19.05
N GLN A 328 -1.53 -24.08 18.19
CA GLN A 328 -0.74 -22.85 18.26
C GLN A 328 -1.32 -21.75 17.37
N GLU A 329 -1.92 -22.11 16.23
CA GLU A 329 -2.53 -21.17 15.30
C GLU A 329 -4.04 -21.38 15.14
N LEU A 330 -4.83 -20.37 15.49
CA LEU A 330 -6.30 -20.43 15.43
C LEU A 330 -6.85 -19.28 14.58
N ASP A 331 -7.54 -19.60 13.49
CA ASP A 331 -8.21 -18.61 12.64
C ASP A 331 -9.74 -18.64 12.85
N LEU A 332 -10.27 -17.61 13.49
CA LEU A 332 -11.70 -17.38 13.74
C LEU A 332 -12.22 -16.17 12.97
N SER A 333 -11.55 -15.77 11.88
CA SER A 333 -11.97 -14.60 11.10
C SER A 333 -13.36 -14.78 10.51
N TYR A 334 -14.14 -13.69 10.46
CA TYR A 334 -15.49 -13.64 9.89
C TYR A 334 -16.50 -14.60 10.54
N ASN A 335 -16.42 -14.78 11.85
CA ASN A 335 -17.38 -15.53 12.65
C ASN A 335 -18.43 -14.60 13.32
N LYS A 336 -19.10 -15.05 14.38
CA LYS A 336 -20.15 -14.35 15.11
C LYS A 336 -19.75 -14.00 16.55
N ILE A 337 -18.46 -13.84 16.82
CA ILE A 337 -17.95 -13.45 18.14
C ILE A 337 -18.33 -11.99 18.40
N SER A 338 -19.10 -11.73 19.46
CA SER A 338 -19.62 -10.39 19.78
C SER A 338 -19.26 -9.88 21.17
N SER A 339 -18.57 -10.67 21.99
CA SER A 339 -18.22 -10.31 23.37
C SER A 339 -16.84 -10.82 23.75
N PHE A 340 -16.12 -10.04 24.56
CA PHE A 340 -14.82 -10.43 25.13
C PHE A 340 -14.90 -11.62 26.10
N ALA A 341 -16.10 -11.91 26.63
CA ALA A 341 -16.35 -13.11 27.43
C ALA A 341 -15.95 -14.40 26.69
N PHE A 342 -15.93 -14.36 25.35
CA PHE A 342 -15.38 -15.44 24.53
C PHE A 342 -13.90 -15.71 24.86
N PHE A 343 -13.05 -14.69 24.91
CA PHE A 343 -11.62 -14.85 25.24
C PHE A 343 -11.39 -15.13 26.72
N ASP A 344 -12.21 -14.53 27.59
CA ASP A 344 -12.19 -14.85 29.03
C ASP A 344 -12.49 -16.34 29.25
N THR A 345 -13.42 -16.92 28.47
CA THR A 345 -13.71 -18.35 28.48
C THR A 345 -12.52 -19.17 27.97
N ILE A 346 -11.84 -18.75 26.90
CA ILE A 346 -10.62 -19.43 26.41
C ILE A 346 -9.55 -19.50 27.51
N THR A 347 -9.31 -18.39 28.19
CA THR A 347 -8.29 -18.29 29.25
C THR A 347 -8.67 -19.11 30.48
N THR A 348 -9.91 -19.01 30.95
CA THR A 348 -10.37 -19.72 32.17
C THR A 348 -10.53 -21.22 31.98
N SER A 349 -11.04 -21.66 30.83
CA SER A 349 -11.21 -23.09 30.53
C SER A 349 -9.90 -23.80 30.18
N GLY A 350 -8.84 -23.04 29.86
CA GLY A 350 -7.60 -23.62 29.35
C GLY A 350 -7.80 -24.35 28.01
N SER A 351 -8.75 -23.88 27.19
CA SER A 351 -9.15 -24.59 25.96
C SER A 351 -8.03 -24.74 24.93
N PHE A 352 -7.13 -23.76 24.88
CA PHE A 352 -6.02 -23.71 23.94
C PHE A 352 -4.71 -23.36 24.65
N PRO A 353 -4.09 -24.31 25.38
CA PRO A 353 -2.94 -24.02 26.25
C PRO A 353 -1.68 -23.59 25.49
N ALA A 354 -1.58 -23.90 24.21
CA ALA A 354 -0.44 -23.62 23.33
C ALA A 354 -0.67 -22.44 22.36
N LEU A 355 -1.80 -21.73 22.46
CA LEU A 355 -2.19 -20.70 21.51
C LEU A 355 -1.18 -19.54 21.45
N LYS A 356 -0.62 -19.30 20.27
CA LYS A 356 0.33 -18.22 19.99
C LYS A 356 -0.16 -17.28 18.90
N HIS A 357 -0.89 -17.77 17.90
CA HIS A 357 -1.39 -16.99 16.77
C HIS A 357 -2.91 -17.05 16.73
N LEU A 358 -3.56 -15.88 16.74
CA LEU A 358 -5.00 -15.78 16.70
C LEU A 358 -5.43 -14.81 15.60
N ARG A 359 -6.44 -15.20 14.82
CA ARG A 359 -7.12 -14.29 13.89
C ARG A 359 -8.59 -14.21 14.22
N VAL A 360 -9.11 -12.99 14.33
CA VAL A 360 -10.50 -12.70 14.73
C VAL A 360 -11.09 -11.54 13.92
N THR A 361 -10.41 -11.10 12.86
CA THR A 361 -10.89 -10.02 11.97
C THR A 361 -12.29 -10.32 11.42
N GLY A 362 -13.13 -9.29 11.29
CA GLY A 362 -14.46 -9.42 10.68
C GLY A 362 -15.55 -9.97 11.61
N ASN A 363 -15.25 -10.20 12.90
CA ASN A 363 -16.24 -10.56 13.91
C ASN A 363 -17.04 -9.32 14.38
N PRO A 364 -18.32 -9.49 14.82
CA PRO A 364 -19.14 -8.42 15.38
C PRO A 364 -18.54 -7.68 16.59
N LEU A 365 -17.59 -8.32 17.29
CA LEU A 365 -16.87 -7.78 18.43
C LEU A 365 -16.44 -6.32 18.24
N TYR A 366 -15.98 -5.93 17.04
CA TYR A 366 -15.42 -4.60 16.78
C TYR A 366 -16.44 -3.56 16.28
N LYS A 367 -17.74 -3.88 16.23
CA LYS A 367 -18.74 -3.00 15.58
C LYS A 367 -19.43 -2.01 16.52
N SER A 368 -19.45 -2.26 17.82
CA SER A 368 -20.20 -1.45 18.80
C SER A 368 -19.59 -1.59 20.20
N LEU A 369 -18.28 -1.40 20.30
CA LEU A 369 -17.57 -1.48 21.57
C LEU A 369 -17.91 -0.26 22.44
N VAL A 370 -18.15 -0.49 23.74
CA VAL A 370 -18.31 0.57 24.73
C VAL A 370 -17.46 0.28 25.96
N SER A 371 -16.89 1.32 26.56
CA SER A 371 -16.12 1.25 27.80
C SER A 371 -17.03 1.15 29.04
N ALA A 372 -16.42 0.91 30.21
CA ALA A 372 -17.13 0.84 31.49
C ALA A 372 -17.84 2.17 31.86
N ASP A 373 -17.41 3.31 31.30
CA ASP A 373 -18.07 4.62 31.42
C ASP A 373 -19.00 4.95 30.24
N SER A 374 -19.43 3.94 29.48
CA SER A 374 -20.38 4.06 28.35
C SER A 374 -19.91 4.91 27.17
N LYS A 375 -18.59 5.07 26.99
CA LYS A 375 -18.03 5.74 25.80
C LYS A 375 -17.83 4.74 24.67
N PRO A 376 -18.05 5.14 23.40
CA PRO A 376 -17.72 4.28 22.27
C PRO A 376 -16.21 4.03 22.22
N LEU A 377 -15.83 2.76 22.05
CA LEU A 377 -14.45 2.31 21.90
C LEU A 377 -14.14 2.06 20.43
N THR A 378 -12.88 2.26 20.07
CA THR A 378 -12.34 2.08 18.72
C THR A 378 -11.98 0.61 18.43
N PRO A 379 -11.81 0.21 17.17
CA PRO A 379 -11.23 -1.09 16.82
C PRO A 379 -9.86 -1.34 17.48
N GLU A 380 -9.04 -0.30 17.65
CA GLU A 380 -7.73 -0.33 18.30
C GLU A 380 -7.86 -0.65 19.80
N ASP A 381 -8.86 -0.08 20.49
CA ASP A 381 -9.21 -0.47 21.86
C ASP A 381 -9.58 -1.95 21.93
N GLY A 382 -10.35 -2.42 20.94
CA GLY A 382 -10.73 -3.82 20.84
C GLY A 382 -9.52 -4.75 20.67
N TYR A 383 -8.53 -4.34 19.90
CA TYR A 383 -7.26 -5.04 19.71
C TYR A 383 -6.48 -5.14 21.02
N MET A 384 -6.31 -4.03 21.75
CA MET A 384 -5.66 -4.01 23.07
C MET A 384 -6.39 -4.90 24.09
N LEU A 385 -7.72 -4.82 24.14
CA LEU A 385 -8.54 -5.60 25.06
C LEU A 385 -8.49 -7.11 24.76
N THR A 386 -8.29 -7.52 23.50
CA THR A 386 -8.03 -8.92 23.13
C THR A 386 -6.66 -9.37 23.65
N ILE A 387 -5.60 -8.58 23.44
CA ILE A 387 -4.24 -8.89 23.89
C ILE A 387 -4.18 -9.09 25.41
N ALA A 388 -4.75 -8.15 26.18
CA ALA A 388 -4.70 -8.17 27.64
C ALA A 388 -5.36 -9.44 28.25
N ARG A 389 -6.37 -10.00 27.57
CA ARG A 389 -7.10 -11.19 28.04
C ARG A 389 -6.40 -12.51 27.70
N LEU A 390 -5.46 -12.51 26.76
CA LEU A 390 -4.76 -13.70 26.26
C LEU A 390 -3.24 -13.58 26.52
N PRO A 391 -2.76 -13.95 27.73
CA PRO A 391 -1.37 -13.67 28.17
C PRO A 391 -0.28 -14.29 27.30
N ARG A 392 -0.57 -15.45 26.68
CA ARG A 392 0.42 -16.23 25.91
C ARG A 392 0.39 -15.94 24.41
N LEU A 393 -0.50 -15.06 23.96
CA LEU A 393 -0.69 -14.79 22.53
C LEU A 393 0.49 -13.99 21.98
N GLU A 394 1.19 -14.48 20.96
CA GLU A 394 2.34 -13.80 20.33
C GLU A 394 1.96 -13.00 19.08
N TYR A 395 0.89 -13.40 18.39
CA TYR A 395 0.41 -12.75 17.16
C TYR A 395 -1.12 -12.62 17.17
N LEU A 396 -1.61 -11.43 16.82
CA LEU A 396 -3.03 -11.16 16.64
C LEU A 396 -3.27 -10.55 15.26
N ASN A 397 -4.15 -11.16 14.46
CA ASN A 397 -4.50 -10.70 13.11
C ASN A 397 -3.27 -10.43 12.20
N TYR A 398 -2.28 -11.32 12.25
CA TYR A 398 -0.98 -11.24 11.57
C TYR A 398 0.03 -10.21 12.12
N SER A 399 -0.35 -9.41 13.10
CA SER A 399 0.57 -8.50 13.80
C SER A 399 1.26 -9.22 14.95
N LYS A 400 2.59 -9.11 15.01
CA LYS A 400 3.37 -9.59 16.16
C LYS A 400 3.12 -8.65 17.34
N ILE A 401 2.79 -9.21 18.50
CA ILE A 401 2.58 -8.46 19.73
C ILE A 401 3.96 -8.21 20.36
N THR A 402 4.37 -6.95 20.41
CA THR A 402 5.59 -6.52 21.09
C THR A 402 5.39 -6.47 22.61
N GLU A 403 6.48 -6.50 23.36
CA GLU A 403 6.45 -6.35 24.82
C GLU A 403 5.81 -5.01 25.25
N LYS A 404 6.10 -3.93 24.50
CA LYS A 404 5.51 -2.61 24.75
C LYS A 404 4.00 -2.59 24.52
N GLU A 405 3.52 -3.21 23.44
CA GLU A 405 2.07 -3.31 23.17
C GLU A 405 1.37 -4.15 24.23
N ARG A 406 1.97 -5.25 24.69
CA ARG A 406 1.42 -6.07 25.78
C ARG A 406 1.30 -5.27 27.07
N LEU A 407 2.37 -4.59 27.48
CA LEU A 407 2.38 -3.74 28.66
C LEU A 407 1.28 -2.68 28.59
N ASN A 408 1.17 -2.00 27.44
CA ASN A 408 0.15 -0.98 27.22
C ASN A 408 -1.26 -1.57 27.29
N ALA A 409 -1.50 -2.70 26.63
CA ALA A 409 -2.80 -3.39 26.61
C ALA A 409 -3.24 -3.84 28.00
N GLU A 410 -2.33 -4.46 28.76
CA GLU A 410 -2.59 -4.96 30.11
C GLU A 410 -2.83 -3.83 31.11
N THR A 411 -2.04 -2.75 31.04
CA THR A 411 -2.24 -1.54 31.85
C THR A 411 -3.57 -0.86 31.51
N TYR A 412 -3.89 -0.75 30.22
CA TYR A 412 -5.16 -0.19 29.74
C TYR A 412 -6.36 -1.01 30.25
N TYR A 413 -6.25 -2.34 30.20
CA TYR A 413 -7.30 -3.23 30.69
C TYR A 413 -7.51 -3.10 32.21
N LEU A 414 -6.43 -3.06 33.00
CA LEU A 414 -6.51 -2.76 34.44
C LEU A 414 -7.19 -1.41 34.71
N GLY A 415 -6.89 -0.39 33.90
CA GLY A 415 -7.55 0.92 33.97
C GLY A 415 -9.06 0.85 33.74
N GLN A 416 -9.50 0.07 32.75
CA GLN A 416 -10.93 -0.14 32.50
C GLN A 416 -11.63 -0.86 33.66
N ILE A 417 -11.00 -1.90 34.23
CA ILE A 417 -11.54 -2.60 35.41
C ILE A 417 -11.65 -1.66 36.61
N ALA A 418 -10.65 -0.78 36.82
CA ALA A 418 -10.68 0.21 37.90
C ALA A 418 -11.84 1.21 37.74
N VAL A 419 -12.15 1.63 36.52
CA VAL A 419 -13.31 2.49 36.22
C VAL A 419 -14.62 1.73 36.46
N GLU A 420 -14.70 0.45 36.07
CA GLU A 420 -15.87 -0.39 36.30
C GLU A 420 -16.12 -0.60 37.80
N LEU A 421 -15.08 -0.85 38.58
CA LEU A 421 -15.14 -0.96 40.04
C LEU A 421 -15.56 0.36 40.70
N ALA A 422 -15.05 1.49 40.23
CA ALA A 422 -15.43 2.80 40.77
C ALA A 422 -16.89 3.17 40.47
N ASN A 423 -17.48 2.62 39.40
CA ASN A 423 -18.87 2.83 39.02
C ASN A 423 -19.82 1.73 39.55
N ALA A 424 -19.29 0.68 40.19
CA ALA A 424 -20.09 -0.40 40.74
C ALA A 424 -20.87 0.04 41.99
N PRO A 425 -22.14 -0.38 42.16
CA PRO A 425 -22.87 -0.15 43.40
C PRO A 425 -22.16 -0.77 44.62
N GLU A 426 -22.25 -0.13 45.78
CA GLU A 426 -21.65 -0.62 47.03
C GLU A 426 -22.02 -2.09 47.29
N GLY A 427 -21.00 -2.93 47.50
CA GLY A 427 -21.15 -4.37 47.73
C GLY A 427 -21.15 -5.27 46.48
N GLN A 428 -20.96 -4.72 45.26
CA GLN A 428 -20.88 -5.50 44.01
C GLN A 428 -19.46 -5.64 43.44
N GLU A 429 -18.43 -5.19 44.15
CA GLU A 429 -17.03 -5.22 43.70
C GLU A 429 -16.53 -6.63 43.37
N GLU A 430 -16.84 -7.62 44.23
CA GLU A 430 -16.47 -9.03 43.98
C GLU A 430 -17.10 -9.60 42.71
N ARG A 431 -18.31 -9.13 42.34
CA ARG A 431 -18.99 -9.54 41.12
C ARG A 431 -18.32 -8.96 39.87
N VAL A 432 -17.82 -7.72 39.95
CA VAL A 432 -17.07 -7.08 38.85
C VAL A 432 -15.71 -7.77 38.69
N ILE A 433 -14.98 -7.97 39.79
CA ILE A 433 -13.70 -8.71 39.77
C ILE A 433 -13.89 -10.12 39.17
N GLY A 434 -14.96 -10.81 39.53
CA GLY A 434 -15.28 -12.14 38.99
C GLY A 434 -15.53 -12.20 37.48
N GLN A 435 -15.81 -11.06 36.82
CA GLN A 435 -15.96 -10.97 35.36
C GLN A 435 -14.62 -10.80 34.62
N HIS A 436 -13.52 -10.56 35.34
CA HIS A 436 -12.20 -10.31 34.76
C HIS A 436 -11.18 -11.34 35.26
N PRO A 437 -11.05 -12.51 34.60
CA PRO A 437 -10.20 -13.61 35.07
C PRO A 437 -8.72 -13.24 35.26
N ARG A 438 -8.21 -12.31 34.44
CA ARG A 438 -6.82 -11.81 34.50
C ARG A 438 -6.58 -10.80 35.63
N TYR A 439 -7.60 -10.30 36.33
CA TYR A 439 -7.44 -9.20 37.28
C TYR A 439 -6.41 -9.51 38.38
N ARG A 440 -6.49 -10.70 38.97
CA ARG A 440 -5.57 -11.12 40.03
C ARG A 440 -4.12 -11.19 39.54
N ASP A 441 -3.89 -11.87 38.41
CA ASP A 441 -2.55 -12.04 37.82
C ASP A 441 -1.95 -10.67 37.43
N LEU A 442 -2.76 -9.80 36.84
CA LEU A 442 -2.33 -8.45 36.45
C LEU A 442 -2.02 -7.56 37.67
N CYS A 443 -2.78 -7.69 38.77
CA CYS A 443 -2.46 -6.99 40.01
C CYS A 443 -1.17 -7.50 40.65
N GLU A 444 -0.83 -8.79 40.49
CA GLU A 444 0.43 -9.35 40.99
C GLU A 444 1.63 -8.86 40.18
N GLU A 445 1.47 -8.72 38.86
CA GLU A 445 2.53 -8.26 37.95
C GLU A 445 2.73 -6.73 37.97
N TYR A 446 1.64 -5.96 37.95
CA TYR A 446 1.67 -4.49 37.77
C TYR A 446 1.25 -3.70 39.02
N GLY A 447 0.78 -4.38 40.06
CA GLY A 447 0.19 -3.76 41.25
C GLY A 447 -1.32 -3.53 41.12
N ALA A 448 -2.01 -3.49 42.26
CA ALA A 448 -3.43 -3.14 42.28
C ALA A 448 -3.63 -1.67 41.88
N PRO A 449 -4.61 -1.34 41.01
CA PRO A 449 -4.89 0.03 40.66
C PRO A 449 -5.27 0.83 41.92
N ASN A 450 -4.59 1.95 42.17
CA ASN A 450 -4.81 2.78 43.36
C ASN A 450 -6.22 3.40 43.32
N PHE A 451 -7.11 2.87 44.16
CA PHE A 451 -8.40 3.48 44.41
C PHE A 451 -8.19 4.76 45.23
N GLN A 452 -8.53 5.91 44.62
CA GLN A 452 -8.50 7.27 45.18
C GLN A 452 -7.14 8.02 45.17
N GLN A 453 -6.97 8.91 44.19
CA GLN A 453 -6.78 10.38 44.34
C GLN A 453 -6.10 10.97 43.10
N LYS A 454 -6.57 12.16 42.67
CA LYS A 454 -5.99 12.98 41.61
C LYS A 454 -4.45 13.03 41.70
N PRO A 455 -3.71 12.88 40.59
CA PRO A 455 -2.24 12.83 40.63
C PRO A 455 -1.63 14.15 41.11
N LYS A 456 -0.57 14.02 41.93
CA LYS A 456 0.30 15.11 42.40
C LYS A 456 1.16 15.65 41.25
N LYS A 457 1.26 16.99 41.21
CA LYS A 457 2.20 17.80 40.42
C LYS A 457 3.66 17.44 40.77
N ASP A 458 4.55 17.51 39.79
CA ASP A 458 6.02 17.68 39.92
C ASP A 458 6.95 16.48 39.63
N ALA A 459 6.72 15.78 38.50
CA ALA A 459 7.80 15.14 37.75
C ALA A 459 7.57 15.37 36.25
N VAL A 460 8.48 16.06 35.58
CA VAL A 460 8.32 16.48 34.16
C VAL A 460 9.23 15.64 33.27
N ASP A 461 8.60 14.85 32.41
CA ASP A 461 9.17 14.16 31.25
C ASP A 461 9.07 15.09 30.02
N PRO A 462 10.10 15.19 29.15
CA PRO A 462 10.11 16.05 27.96
C PRO A 462 8.95 15.81 26.97
N ASN A 463 8.19 14.71 27.07
CA ASN A 463 6.96 14.45 26.31
C ASN A 463 5.65 14.84 27.03
N THR A 464 5.72 15.52 28.19
CA THR A 464 4.52 15.84 28.99
C THR A 464 3.88 17.20 28.66
N LEU A 465 2.61 17.35 29.04
CA LEU A 465 1.74 18.52 28.83
C LEU A 465 2.41 19.86 29.19
N ALA A 466 3.40 19.87 30.09
CA ALA A 466 4.17 21.05 30.49
C ALA A 466 4.88 21.75 29.32
N ALA A 467 5.34 20.99 28.30
CA ALA A 467 5.91 21.55 27.07
C ALA A 467 4.86 22.20 26.13
N ARG A 468 3.56 22.03 26.45
CA ARG A 468 2.41 22.50 25.64
C ARG A 468 1.55 23.54 26.38
N LEU A 469 2.04 24.07 27.50
CA LEU A 469 1.40 25.16 28.25
C LEU A 469 1.94 26.52 27.79
N VAL A 470 1.11 27.55 27.83
CA VAL A 470 1.48 28.95 27.66
C VAL A 470 1.04 29.74 28.88
N SER A 471 1.86 30.69 29.33
CA SER A 471 1.51 31.61 30.40
C SER A 471 0.62 32.73 29.84
N VAL A 472 -0.58 32.85 30.38
CA VAL A 472 -1.55 33.88 30.00
C VAL A 472 -1.84 34.73 31.22
N THR A 473 -1.64 36.04 31.11
CA THR A 473 -1.98 37.02 32.15
C THR A 473 -3.34 37.64 31.83
N PHE A 474 -4.29 37.51 32.74
CA PHE A 474 -5.62 38.11 32.67
C PHE A 474 -5.65 39.36 33.54
N ALA A 475 -6.29 40.42 33.06
CA ALA A 475 -6.57 41.64 33.82
C ALA A 475 -8.06 42.02 33.68
N LEU A 476 -8.64 42.56 34.75
CA LEU A 476 -10.01 43.06 34.73
C LEU A 476 -10.06 44.49 34.19
N ALA A 477 -10.89 44.73 33.18
CA ALA A 477 -11.16 46.10 32.72
C ALA A 477 -11.89 46.88 33.84
N ASN A 478 -11.38 48.07 34.18
CA ASN A 478 -11.82 48.89 35.31
C ASN A 478 -13.34 49.10 35.36
N GLY A 479 -13.99 48.77 36.50
CA GLY A 479 -15.17 49.52 36.94
C GLY A 479 -16.35 48.78 37.56
N VAL A 480 -16.47 47.44 37.56
CA VAL A 480 -17.68 46.80 38.11
C VAL A 480 -17.40 45.48 38.86
N LEU A 481 -17.63 45.53 40.19
CA LEU A 481 -17.86 44.46 41.19
C LEU A 481 -16.64 43.87 41.95
N PRO A 482 -16.87 43.08 43.01
CA PRO A 482 -17.13 43.52 44.38
C PRO A 482 -15.96 43.14 45.31
N SER A 483 -15.41 44.13 46.01
CA SER A 483 -14.61 43.98 47.25
C SER A 483 -13.79 42.68 47.42
N GLY A 484 -12.51 42.70 47.00
CA GLY A 484 -11.47 41.90 47.68
C GLY A 484 -10.36 41.24 46.86
N ASP A 485 -10.50 41.02 45.55
CA ASP A 485 -9.57 40.14 44.81
C ASP A 485 -8.66 40.87 43.78
N GLU A 486 -7.48 40.27 43.52
CA GLU A 486 -6.39 40.74 42.65
C GLU A 486 -6.86 41.25 41.26
N GLN A 487 -6.39 42.44 40.86
CA GLN A 487 -6.74 43.09 39.58
C GLN A 487 -6.23 42.36 38.32
N SER A 488 -5.23 41.50 38.46
CA SER A 488 -4.67 40.69 37.38
C SER A 488 -4.08 39.40 37.94
N TRP A 489 -4.16 38.30 37.20
CA TRP A 489 -3.55 37.03 37.57
C TRP A 489 -2.97 36.32 36.34
N THR A 490 -2.01 35.43 36.55
CA THR A 490 -1.40 34.65 35.47
C THR A 490 -1.71 33.17 35.66
N GLU A 491 -2.13 32.50 34.58
CA GLU A 491 -2.36 31.05 34.55
C GLU A 491 -1.59 30.38 33.42
N GLN A 492 -1.17 29.13 33.64
CA GLN A 492 -0.60 28.28 32.61
C GLN A 492 -1.73 27.52 31.92
N ILE A 493 -1.98 27.83 30.65
CA ILE A 493 -3.10 27.28 29.88
C ILE A 493 -2.56 26.41 28.74
N PRO A 494 -3.10 25.20 28.50
CA PRO A 494 -2.73 24.42 27.33
C PRO A 494 -3.03 25.15 26.02
N LYS A 495 -2.08 25.09 25.09
CA LYS A 495 -2.21 25.65 23.72
C LYS A 495 -3.50 25.16 23.00
N SER A 496 -4.02 23.98 23.34
CA SER A 496 -5.25 23.42 22.76
C SER A 496 -6.58 23.97 23.32
N PHE A 497 -6.57 24.79 24.38
CA PHE A 497 -7.80 25.26 25.00
C PHE A 497 -8.59 26.17 24.07
N SER A 498 -9.90 25.93 23.98
CA SER A 498 -10.80 26.78 23.19
C SER A 498 -11.15 28.07 23.92
N THR A 499 -11.58 29.12 23.20
CA THR A 499 -12.10 30.34 23.82
C THR A 499 -13.25 30.06 24.80
N TYR A 500 -14.10 29.05 24.53
CA TYR A 500 -15.10 28.56 25.49
C TYR A 500 -14.49 28.06 26.80
N THR A 501 -13.42 27.29 26.71
CA THR A 501 -12.72 26.72 27.86
C THR A 501 -12.08 27.82 28.69
N ILE A 502 -11.50 28.84 28.03
CA ILE A 502 -10.88 29.99 28.69
C ILE A 502 -11.95 30.86 29.37
N LEU A 503 -13.07 31.18 28.69
CA LEU A 503 -14.21 31.88 29.29
C LEU A 503 -14.79 31.11 30.49
N GLY A 504 -14.87 29.78 30.38
CA GLY A 504 -15.30 28.90 31.47
C GLY A 504 -14.35 28.95 32.68
N LEU A 505 -13.05 28.95 32.42
CA LEU A 505 -12.00 29.00 33.43
C LEU A 505 -11.98 30.36 34.15
N VAL A 506 -12.03 31.44 33.39
CA VAL A 506 -12.10 32.82 33.91
C VAL A 506 -13.41 33.05 34.66
N GLY A 507 -14.55 32.58 34.13
CA GLY A 507 -15.87 32.66 34.78
C GLY A 507 -15.92 31.92 36.11
N LYS A 508 -15.34 30.73 36.16
CA LYS A 508 -15.21 29.96 37.41
C LYS A 508 -14.35 30.69 38.44
N ARG A 509 -13.24 31.33 38.01
CA ARG A 509 -12.33 32.08 38.90
C ARG A 509 -13.01 33.33 39.46
N LEU A 510 -13.70 34.09 38.62
CA LEU A 510 -14.40 35.32 38.98
C LEU A 510 -15.78 35.08 39.59
N LYS A 511 -16.24 33.82 39.66
CA LYS A 511 -17.60 33.42 40.10
C LYS A 511 -18.72 34.11 39.30
N ILE A 512 -18.48 34.33 38.01
CA ILE A 512 -19.42 34.94 37.07
C ILE A 512 -19.72 33.93 35.96
N THR A 513 -20.93 33.95 35.42
CA THR A 513 -21.30 33.06 34.32
C THR A 513 -20.44 33.38 33.08
N PRO A 514 -19.92 32.37 32.35
CA PRO A 514 -19.11 32.62 31.14
C PRO A 514 -19.81 33.47 30.07
N LEU A 515 -21.14 33.41 30.00
CA LEU A 515 -21.97 34.23 29.10
C LEU A 515 -22.00 35.72 29.46
N GLY A 516 -21.61 36.07 30.69
CA GLY A 516 -21.50 37.45 31.16
C GLY A 516 -20.07 38.00 31.09
N LEU A 517 -19.12 37.23 30.53
CA LEU A 517 -17.73 37.63 30.39
C LEU A 517 -17.41 37.98 28.94
N ARG A 518 -16.58 39.00 28.78
CA ARG A 518 -15.94 39.37 27.52
C ARG A 518 -14.43 39.29 27.72
N LEU A 519 -13.75 38.52 26.87
CA LEU A 519 -12.30 38.46 26.87
C LEU A 519 -11.78 39.30 25.72
N VAL A 520 -10.84 40.19 26.03
CA VAL A 520 -10.16 41.04 25.07
C VAL A 520 -8.69 40.70 25.13
N LEU A 521 -8.09 40.40 23.98
CA LEU A 521 -6.66 40.21 23.86
C LEU A 521 -6.03 41.55 23.50
N GLU A 522 -5.24 42.12 24.42
CA GLU A 522 -4.35 43.23 24.10
C GLU A 522 -3.18 42.69 23.28
N THR A 523 -3.08 43.10 22.01
CA THR A 523 -1.90 42.84 21.18
C THR A 523 -0.84 43.92 21.45
N ASN A 524 0.43 43.64 21.14
CA ASN A 524 1.50 44.65 21.27
C ASN A 524 1.49 45.70 20.12
N GLU A 525 0.51 45.63 19.22
CA GLU A 525 0.30 46.59 18.12
C GLU A 525 -0.37 47.87 18.65
N ARG A 526 -0.04 49.03 18.07
CA ARG A 526 -0.57 50.35 18.48
C ARG A 526 -1.40 50.95 17.33
N ASP A 527 -2.66 51.25 17.59
CA ASP A 527 -3.53 52.00 16.67
C ASP A 527 -3.48 53.51 17.00
N PRO A 528 -3.43 54.41 16.01
CA PRO A 528 -3.62 55.84 16.22
C PRO A 528 -5.11 56.14 16.51
N VAL A 529 -5.39 56.93 17.55
CA VAL A 529 -6.78 57.27 17.91
C VAL A 529 -7.34 58.34 16.97
N GLY A 530 -8.11 57.92 15.96
CA GLY A 530 -8.78 58.83 15.01
C GLY A 530 -10.16 58.32 14.56
N SER A 531 -11.21 58.99 15.05
CA SER A 531 -12.63 58.99 14.63
C SER A 531 -13.36 57.64 14.46
N ARG A 532 -13.99 57.17 15.55
CA ARG A 532 -15.12 56.22 15.48
C ARG A 532 -16.41 57.01 15.23
N GLU A 533 -16.66 57.43 13.99
CA GLU A 533 -17.97 57.99 13.62
C GLU A 533 -19.01 56.88 13.42
N VAL A 534 -20.14 57.07 14.09
CA VAL A 534 -21.34 56.26 13.98
C VAL A 534 -21.95 56.48 12.60
N TYR A 535 -21.95 55.46 11.75
CA TYR A 535 -22.68 55.45 10.48
C TYR A 535 -24.20 55.45 10.74
N GLY A 536 -24.76 56.65 10.90
CA GLY A 536 -26.13 56.97 10.50
C GLY A 536 -26.17 57.27 9.00
N GLY A 537 -27.30 56.98 8.35
CA GLY A 537 -27.47 57.06 6.89
C GLY A 537 -27.26 58.46 6.27
N PRO A 538 -27.43 58.57 4.94
CA PRO A 538 -26.78 59.58 4.11
C PRO A 538 -27.53 60.91 4.12
N GLU A 539 -26.85 61.98 4.55
CA GLU A 539 -27.27 63.35 4.27
C GLU A 539 -26.12 64.15 3.66
N TRP A 540 -26.53 65.09 2.81
CA TRP A 540 -25.77 65.72 1.74
C TRP A 540 -24.97 66.91 2.26
N TRP A 541 -23.83 67.15 1.61
CA TRP A 541 -22.95 68.30 1.75
C TRP A 541 -23.70 69.64 1.78
N ASP A 542 -23.46 70.46 2.82
CA ASP A 542 -23.38 71.91 2.67
C ASP A 542 -22.24 72.48 3.53
N SER A 543 -21.63 73.49 2.96
CA SER A 543 -20.39 74.19 3.25
C SER A 543 -20.36 74.92 4.59
N SER A 544 -19.21 74.88 5.29
CA SER A 544 -18.44 76.12 5.59
C SER A 544 -17.15 75.80 6.35
N ASP A 545 -16.09 76.48 5.92
CA ASP A 545 -14.80 76.65 6.58
C ASP A 545 -14.91 76.96 8.07
N ASP A 546 -14.01 76.39 8.88
CA ASP A 546 -13.21 77.15 9.85
C ASP A 546 -12.11 76.23 10.44
N GLU A 547 -10.86 76.64 10.21
CA GLU A 547 -9.68 76.06 10.83
C GLU A 547 -9.66 76.37 12.34
N ALA A 548 -9.47 75.34 13.16
CA ALA A 548 -8.98 75.49 14.52
C ALA A 548 -7.95 74.40 14.80
N GLU A 549 -6.69 74.82 14.95
CA GLU A 549 -5.60 74.02 15.51
C GLU A 549 -6.01 73.45 16.86
N ALA A 550 -5.98 72.13 16.98
CA ALA A 550 -6.04 71.44 18.26
C ALA A 550 -4.76 70.61 18.41
N ASP A 551 -3.87 71.06 19.29
CA ASP A 551 -2.83 70.26 19.90
C ASP A 551 -3.47 69.03 20.56
N GLY A 552 -3.42 67.89 19.88
CA GLY A 552 -3.74 66.58 20.44
C GLY A 552 -2.44 65.80 20.58
N GLU A 553 -2.05 65.49 21.81
CA GLU A 553 -1.02 64.48 22.06
C GLU A 553 -1.42 63.18 21.33
N ASP A 554 -0.50 62.61 20.53
CA ASP A 554 -0.69 61.32 19.86
C ASP A 554 -0.84 60.21 20.92
N GLU A 555 -2.04 60.03 21.46
CA GLU A 555 -2.37 58.88 22.28
C GLU A 555 -2.56 57.65 21.38
N TRP A 556 -1.54 56.80 21.39
CA TRP A 556 -1.56 55.48 20.78
C TRP A 556 -2.23 54.48 21.72
N VAL A 557 -3.28 53.79 21.26
CA VAL A 557 -3.95 52.75 22.06
C VAL A 557 -3.51 51.38 21.56
N LYS A 558 -3.21 50.45 22.48
CA LYS A 558 -2.90 49.07 22.11
C LYS A 558 -4.12 48.43 21.45
N ARG A 559 -3.93 47.77 20.31
CA ARG A 559 -5.02 47.14 19.57
C ARG A 559 -5.62 45.99 20.38
N GLU A 560 -6.92 46.13 20.65
CA GLU A 560 -7.74 45.20 21.41
C GLU A 560 -8.52 44.28 20.47
N VAL A 561 -8.34 42.97 20.59
CA VAL A 561 -9.07 41.96 19.81
C VAL A 561 -10.07 41.23 20.70
N ASP A 562 -11.35 41.31 20.35
CA ASP A 562 -12.40 40.54 21.03
C ASP A 562 -12.26 39.03 20.79
N LEU A 563 -12.03 38.28 21.87
CA LEU A 563 -12.03 36.82 21.84
C LEU A 563 -13.48 36.32 21.98
N VAL A 564 -14.18 36.26 20.85
CA VAL A 564 -15.57 35.77 20.77
C VAL A 564 -15.63 34.30 21.18
N ALA A 565 -16.63 33.95 22.01
CA ALA A 565 -16.87 32.58 22.44
C ALA A 565 -16.99 31.62 21.25
N GLY A 566 -16.08 30.65 21.16
CA GLY A 566 -15.97 29.74 20.02
C GLY A 566 -15.05 28.56 20.30
N THR A 567 -15.05 27.59 19.38
CA THR A 567 -14.27 26.33 19.48
C THR A 567 -12.80 26.47 19.06
N ARG A 568 -12.36 27.68 18.68
CA ARG A 568 -10.99 27.96 18.26
C ARG A 568 -10.00 27.80 19.43
N ALA A 569 -8.92 27.05 19.19
CA ALA A 569 -7.87 26.80 20.18
C ALA A 569 -6.91 27.99 20.32
N LEU A 570 -6.40 28.26 21.52
CA LEU A 570 -5.45 29.33 21.83
C LEU A 570 -4.20 29.33 20.92
N ALA A 571 -3.68 28.14 20.56
CA ALA A 571 -2.56 27.96 19.63
C ALA A 571 -2.80 28.61 18.27
N THR A 572 -4.06 28.64 17.83
CA THR A 572 -4.40 29.22 16.52
C THR A 572 -4.27 30.73 16.49
N MET A 573 -4.04 31.36 17.64
CA MET A 573 -3.86 32.80 17.81
C MET A 573 -2.38 33.19 18.05
N LEU A 574 -1.43 32.25 17.92
CA LEU A 574 0.02 32.44 18.15
C LEU A 574 0.87 31.91 16.96
N LYS A 575 0.53 32.28 15.73
CA LYS A 575 1.14 31.72 14.51
C LYS A 575 2.13 32.70 13.89
N THR A 576 3.42 32.35 13.85
CA THR A 576 4.47 33.14 13.19
C THR A 576 4.89 32.51 11.86
N LEU A 577 5.17 33.34 10.85
CA LEU A 577 5.75 32.90 9.59
C LEU A 577 7.19 32.42 9.80
N THR A 578 7.50 31.22 9.32
CA THR A 578 8.88 30.74 9.20
C THR A 578 9.29 30.79 7.73
N VAL A 579 10.45 31.34 7.43
CA VAL A 579 10.98 31.42 6.06
C VAL A 579 12.26 30.62 5.97
N ARG A 580 12.33 29.71 4.99
CA ARG A 580 13.52 28.93 4.69
C ARG A 580 14.04 29.28 3.31
N ASN A 581 15.28 29.79 3.25
CA ASN A 581 15.94 30.09 1.99
C ASN A 581 16.78 28.89 1.54
N LEU A 582 16.28 28.07 0.61
CA LEU A 582 17.02 26.96 -0.01
C LEU A 582 17.60 27.34 -1.38
N THR A 583 17.83 28.63 -1.60
CA THR A 583 18.48 29.15 -2.80
C THR A 583 19.98 29.30 -2.60
N SER A 584 20.72 29.39 -3.71
CA SER A 584 22.14 29.73 -3.69
C SER A 584 22.45 31.22 -3.49
N VAL A 585 21.42 32.06 -3.33
CA VAL A 585 21.53 33.52 -3.31
C VAL A 585 21.06 34.08 -1.96
N ARG A 586 21.74 35.12 -1.49
CA ARG A 586 21.31 35.86 -0.29
C ARG A 586 20.09 36.71 -0.65
N LEU A 587 19.05 36.60 0.16
CA LEU A 587 17.79 37.32 -0.02
C LEU A 587 17.50 38.15 1.22
N SER A 588 16.62 39.14 1.12
CA SER A 588 16.05 39.83 2.27
C SER A 588 14.54 39.97 2.11
N LEU A 589 13.81 39.80 3.21
CA LEU A 589 12.39 40.16 3.25
C LEU A 589 12.30 41.63 3.63
N SER A 590 11.80 42.46 2.71
CA SER A 590 11.82 43.94 2.79
C SER A 590 10.47 44.56 3.19
N SER A 591 9.36 43.91 2.84
CA SER A 591 8.03 44.38 3.24
C SER A 591 7.01 43.27 3.34
N VAL A 592 6.04 43.47 4.23
CA VAL A 592 4.87 42.60 4.42
C VAL A 592 3.61 43.46 4.29
N GLU A 593 2.78 43.14 3.31
CA GLU A 593 1.49 43.79 3.10
C GLU A 593 0.35 42.88 3.54
N HIS A 594 -0.59 43.41 4.30
CA HIS A 594 -1.68 42.65 4.93
C HIS A 594 -2.99 42.88 4.18
N PHE A 595 -3.64 41.82 3.71
CA PHE A 595 -4.93 41.90 3.02
C PHE A 595 -6.00 41.12 3.77
N ILE A 596 -7.03 41.83 4.25
CA ILE A 596 -8.17 41.22 4.94
C ILE A 596 -9.26 40.86 3.92
N HIS A 597 -9.75 39.63 4.00
CA HIS A 597 -10.95 39.24 3.24
C HIS A 597 -12.19 39.87 3.87
N SER A 598 -12.83 40.84 3.19
CA SER A 598 -14.07 41.42 3.69
C SER A 598 -15.15 40.34 3.79
N ALA A 599 -15.81 40.23 4.95
CA ALA A 599 -16.96 39.35 5.16
C ALA A 599 -18.21 39.90 4.45
N SER A 600 -18.18 39.97 3.11
CA SER A 600 -19.30 40.43 2.27
C SER A 600 -19.63 39.39 1.21
N SER A 601 -20.38 38.36 1.63
CA SER A 601 -21.28 37.56 0.79
C SER A 601 -21.93 36.47 1.64
N THR A 602 -23.09 36.80 2.21
CA THR A 602 -23.98 35.90 2.97
C THR A 602 -24.71 34.88 2.08
N LYS A 603 -24.04 34.32 1.06
CA LYS A 603 -24.58 33.22 0.23
C LYS A 603 -23.71 31.97 0.15
N SER A 604 -22.64 31.84 0.95
CA SER A 604 -21.80 30.64 0.96
C SER A 604 -21.54 30.02 2.34
N LEU A 605 -22.27 30.42 3.39
CA LEU A 605 -22.04 29.90 4.75
C LEU A 605 -22.49 28.43 4.96
N ALA A 606 -23.15 27.82 3.98
CA ALA A 606 -23.52 26.40 4.03
C ALA A 606 -22.45 25.45 3.48
N SER A 607 -21.40 25.93 2.79
CA SER A 607 -20.36 25.06 2.21
C SER A 607 -19.11 24.91 3.07
N ASN A 608 -18.87 25.81 4.03
CA ASN A 608 -17.58 25.88 4.73
C ASN A 608 -17.62 25.33 6.18
N LEU A 609 -18.72 24.70 6.58
CA LEU A 609 -18.85 24.06 7.90
C LEU A 609 -18.42 22.59 7.95
N THR A 610 -17.89 22.03 6.85
CA THR A 610 -17.43 20.63 6.78
C THR A 610 -15.90 20.45 6.85
N THR A 611 -15.13 21.53 6.98
CA THR A 611 -13.66 21.51 6.83
C THR A 611 -12.90 21.12 8.11
N LEU A 612 -13.58 20.81 9.23
CA LEU A 612 -12.93 20.42 10.49
C LEU A 612 -13.21 18.98 10.95
N VAL A 613 -13.94 18.17 10.16
CA VAL A 613 -14.17 16.73 10.44
C VAL A 613 -14.13 15.88 9.14
N LYS A 614 -13.28 16.25 8.17
CA LYS A 614 -13.14 15.48 6.90
C LYS A 614 -11.70 15.23 6.47
N CYS A 615 -10.78 15.03 7.41
CA CYS A 615 -9.45 14.47 7.11
C CYS A 615 -9.42 12.95 7.29
N VAL A 616 -10.14 12.19 6.45
CA VAL A 616 -9.77 10.81 6.04
C VAL A 616 -10.48 10.47 4.70
N ILE A 617 -10.19 11.20 3.61
CA ILE A 617 -10.40 10.72 2.23
C ILE A 617 -9.29 11.35 1.35
N PRO A 618 -8.40 10.57 0.72
CA PRO A 618 -7.42 11.11 -0.22
C PRO A 618 -8.06 11.38 -1.59
N GLY A 619 -7.83 12.57 -2.15
CA GLY A 619 -8.11 12.87 -3.58
C GLY A 619 -9.11 13.99 -3.90
N ARG A 620 -9.27 15.05 -3.08
CA ARG A 620 -10.03 16.24 -3.50
C ARG A 620 -9.33 17.54 -3.08
N LYS A 621 -9.02 18.39 -4.07
CA LYS A 621 -8.38 19.71 -3.95
C LYS A 621 -9.07 20.60 -2.91
N LYS A 622 -8.31 21.34 -2.09
CA LYS A 622 -8.82 22.49 -1.33
C LYS A 622 -9.27 23.56 -2.35
N GLN A 623 -10.26 24.37 -1.99
CA GLN A 623 -10.65 25.51 -2.82
C GLN A 623 -9.49 26.52 -2.84
N THR A 624 -9.02 26.87 -4.04
CA THR A 624 -8.01 27.91 -4.29
C THR A 624 -8.50 29.25 -3.75
N ASN A 625 -7.67 29.94 -2.96
CA ASN A 625 -7.90 31.35 -2.68
C ASN A 625 -7.79 32.13 -4.00
N ALA A 626 -8.80 32.92 -4.35
CA ALA A 626 -8.71 33.83 -5.49
C ALA A 626 -7.55 34.80 -5.19
N GLY A 627 -6.46 34.72 -5.96
CA GLY A 627 -5.27 35.54 -5.75
C GLY A 627 -5.62 37.02 -5.65
N ILE A 628 -4.91 37.75 -4.78
CA ILE A 628 -5.15 39.17 -4.57
C ILE A 628 -4.83 39.94 -5.86
N PRO A 629 -5.76 40.71 -6.44
CA PRO A 629 -5.50 41.54 -7.61
C PRO A 629 -4.31 42.48 -7.39
N GLU A 630 -3.53 42.76 -8.42
CA GLU A 630 -2.37 43.67 -8.32
C GLU A 630 -2.75 45.08 -7.88
N THR A 631 -3.99 45.50 -8.16
CA THR A 631 -4.54 46.80 -7.81
C THR A 631 -5.17 46.85 -6.42
N ALA A 632 -5.11 45.77 -5.63
CA ALA A 632 -5.69 45.75 -4.29
C ALA A 632 -4.86 46.63 -3.34
N THR A 633 -5.54 47.45 -2.54
CA THR A 633 -4.92 48.26 -1.48
C THR A 633 -4.76 47.42 -0.21
N PRO A 634 -3.55 47.35 0.39
CA PRO A 634 -3.35 46.62 1.64
C PRO A 634 -4.04 47.33 2.81
N THR A 635 -4.49 46.55 3.79
CA THR A 635 -5.05 47.06 5.04
C THR A 635 -3.98 47.69 5.92
N SER A 636 -2.79 47.08 5.95
CA SER A 636 -1.60 47.62 6.60
C SER A 636 -0.35 47.13 5.87
N ARG A 637 0.76 47.85 6.07
CA ARG A 637 2.06 47.51 5.50
C ARG A 637 3.12 47.68 6.56
N ASP A 638 3.90 46.62 6.76
CA ASP A 638 5.05 46.61 7.65
C ASP A 638 6.32 46.59 6.80
N GLU A 639 7.20 47.55 7.02
CA GLU A 639 8.58 47.48 6.51
C GLU A 639 9.39 46.59 7.46
N VAL A 640 10.03 45.58 6.89
CA VAL A 640 10.83 44.60 7.62
C VAL A 640 12.20 44.51 6.95
N ASP A 641 13.22 44.18 7.73
CA ASP A 641 14.57 43.93 7.20
C ASP A 641 15.07 42.63 7.81
N ILE A 642 14.70 41.52 7.17
CA ILE A 642 15.10 40.18 7.60
C ILE A 642 16.03 39.63 6.52
N GLU A 643 17.32 39.57 6.83
CA GLU A 643 18.31 38.92 5.98
C GLU A 643 18.12 37.39 6.00
N LEU A 644 17.94 36.82 4.81
CA LEU A 644 17.74 35.40 4.56
C LEU A 644 18.99 34.84 3.88
N GLU A 645 19.93 34.35 4.68
CA GLU A 645 21.15 33.71 4.16
C GLU A 645 20.85 32.44 3.35
N PRO A 646 21.68 32.10 2.36
CA PRO A 646 21.56 30.84 1.62
C PRO A 646 21.58 29.63 2.56
N PHE A 647 20.62 28.71 2.36
CA PHE A 647 20.47 27.47 3.13
C PHE A 647 20.35 27.69 4.64
N ARG A 648 19.55 28.70 5.03
CA ARG A 648 19.21 29.00 6.42
C ARG A 648 17.70 29.14 6.63
N THR A 649 17.28 28.82 7.85
CA THR A 649 15.91 28.86 8.32
C THR A 649 15.70 29.98 9.34
N TYR A 650 14.61 30.73 9.20
CA TYR A 650 14.30 31.91 10.01
C TYR A 650 12.86 31.88 10.52
N THR A 651 12.70 31.73 11.84
CA THR A 651 11.40 31.95 12.49
C THR A 651 11.21 33.44 12.71
N THR A 652 10.31 34.06 11.95
CA THR A 652 10.11 35.51 11.96
C THR A 652 9.18 35.94 13.10
N LYS A 653 9.03 37.26 13.28
CA LYS A 653 8.03 37.85 14.20
C LYS A 653 6.67 38.12 13.52
N ILE A 654 6.57 37.87 12.21
CA ILE A 654 5.41 38.19 11.39
C ILE A 654 4.28 37.22 11.76
N GLN A 655 3.14 37.75 12.22
CA GLN A 655 1.99 36.94 12.59
C GLN A 655 1.16 36.57 11.37
N ILE A 656 0.61 35.35 11.37
CA ILE A 656 -0.31 34.87 10.32
C ILE A 656 -1.72 34.76 10.88
N ASP A 657 -2.64 35.56 10.34
CA ASP A 657 -4.08 35.44 10.56
C ASP A 657 -4.71 34.53 9.47
N PRO A 658 -5.44 33.47 9.83
CA PRO A 658 -6.16 32.62 8.87
C PRO A 658 -7.16 33.35 7.95
N PHE A 659 -7.58 34.57 8.27
CA PHE A 659 -8.47 35.39 7.45
C PHE A 659 -7.75 36.41 6.58
N GLN A 660 -6.43 36.39 6.59
CA GLN A 660 -5.59 37.33 5.92
C GLN A 660 -4.74 36.61 4.88
N THR A 661 -4.45 37.29 3.78
CA THR A 661 -3.33 36.95 2.91
C THR A 661 -2.23 38.00 3.11
N LEU A 662 -1.00 37.52 3.33
CA LEU A 662 0.20 38.33 3.40
C LEU A 662 0.82 38.38 2.00
N ARG A 663 1.25 39.56 1.57
CA ARG A 663 2.07 39.74 0.37
C ARG A 663 3.46 40.14 0.79
N LEU A 664 4.42 39.30 0.46
CA LEU A 664 5.81 39.39 0.88
C LEU A 664 6.65 39.92 -0.27
N THR A 665 7.44 40.96 -0.02
CA THR A 665 8.43 41.48 -0.97
C THR A 665 9.81 41.00 -0.60
N ILE A 666 10.39 40.16 -1.46
CA ILE A 666 11.72 39.59 -1.31
C ILE A 666 12.68 40.37 -2.20
N GLN A 667 13.79 40.84 -1.67
CA GLN A 667 14.83 41.60 -2.37
C GLN A 667 16.12 40.77 -2.44
N GLY A 668 16.83 40.86 -3.57
CA GLY A 668 18.15 40.26 -3.78
C GLY A 668 19.28 41.27 -3.64
N GLU A 669 20.52 40.79 -3.63
CA GLU A 669 21.72 41.64 -3.50
C GLU A 669 21.92 42.64 -4.65
N ASP A 670 21.30 42.41 -5.81
CA ASP A 670 21.42 43.22 -7.02
C ASP A 670 20.29 44.25 -7.19
N ASP A 671 19.58 44.59 -6.11
CA ASP A 671 18.36 45.42 -6.09
C ASP A 671 17.18 44.81 -6.90
N SER A 672 17.29 43.55 -7.31
CA SER A 672 16.15 42.81 -7.85
C SER A 672 15.13 42.55 -6.75
N SER A 673 13.84 42.61 -7.07
CA SER A 673 12.76 42.37 -6.12
C SER A 673 11.69 41.47 -6.70
N TRP A 674 11.11 40.66 -5.83
CA TRP A 674 10.11 39.66 -6.14
C TRP A 674 8.99 39.68 -5.12
N ARG A 675 7.83 39.18 -5.52
CA ARG A 675 6.62 39.10 -4.71
C ARG A 675 6.13 37.66 -4.60
N VAL A 676 5.72 37.28 -3.40
CA VAL A 676 4.95 36.06 -3.14
C VAL A 676 3.81 36.34 -2.18
N ASP A 677 2.65 35.76 -2.44
CA ASP A 677 1.48 35.85 -1.55
C ASP A 677 1.42 34.57 -0.71
N VAL A 678 1.19 34.68 0.61
CA VAL A 678 0.99 33.56 1.53
C VAL A 678 -0.33 33.71 2.31
N PRO A 679 -1.21 32.68 2.35
CA PRO A 679 -1.14 31.42 1.60
C PRO A 679 -1.03 31.60 0.09
N THR A 680 -0.30 30.71 -0.58
CA THR A 680 -0.13 30.76 -2.03
C THR A 680 -1.47 30.57 -2.74
N PRO A 681 -1.69 31.15 -3.94
CA PRO A 681 -2.94 31.03 -4.68
C PRO A 681 -3.30 29.58 -5.08
N SER A 682 -2.33 28.67 -5.05
CA SER A 682 -2.47 27.24 -5.34
C SER A 682 -1.86 26.42 -4.20
N ASP A 683 -2.38 25.20 -4.01
CA ASP A 683 -1.79 24.15 -3.15
C ASP A 683 -0.45 23.61 -3.71
N ALA A 684 0.10 24.24 -4.76
CA ALA A 684 1.31 23.80 -5.47
C ALA A 684 2.34 24.93 -5.51
N SER A 685 3.59 24.58 -5.86
CA SER A 685 4.70 25.52 -5.95
C SER A 685 4.37 26.69 -6.88
N THR A 686 4.66 27.90 -6.42
CA THR A 686 4.29 29.14 -7.10
C THR A 686 5.55 29.93 -7.46
N PRO A 687 5.78 30.25 -8.75
CA PRO A 687 6.85 31.16 -9.14
C PRO A 687 6.67 32.53 -8.48
N LEU A 688 7.76 33.08 -7.96
CA LEU A 688 7.77 34.44 -7.44
C LEU A 688 7.57 35.44 -8.58
N VAL A 689 6.74 36.46 -8.36
CA VAL A 689 6.46 37.49 -9.37
C VAL A 689 7.54 38.56 -9.32
N PRO A 690 8.33 38.79 -10.39
CA PRO A 690 9.34 39.84 -10.41
C PRO A 690 8.70 41.24 -10.40
N LEU A 691 9.21 42.13 -9.55
CA LEU A 691 8.76 43.53 -9.42
C LEU A 691 9.75 44.52 -10.06
N SER A 692 11.02 44.16 -10.19
CA SER A 692 12.03 44.91 -10.95
C SER A 692 12.62 44.05 -12.07
N THR A 693 13.35 44.66 -13.02
CA THR A 693 14.07 43.93 -14.07
C THR A 693 15.16 43.06 -13.44
N SER A 694 14.84 41.80 -13.16
CA SER A 694 15.78 40.86 -12.54
C SER A 694 16.92 40.49 -13.49
N GLN A 695 18.14 40.34 -12.97
CA GLN A 695 19.31 39.91 -13.74
C GLN A 695 19.31 38.38 -14.05
N GLY A 696 18.14 37.82 -14.35
CA GLY A 696 18.00 36.41 -14.77
C GLY A 696 17.88 35.40 -13.64
N TYR A 697 17.57 35.84 -12.41
CA TYR A 697 17.16 34.94 -11.33
C TYR A 697 15.63 34.78 -11.32
N GLU A 698 15.20 33.53 -11.21
CA GLU A 698 13.80 33.13 -11.05
C GLU A 698 13.71 32.24 -9.82
N PHE A 699 12.72 32.48 -8.97
CA PHE A 699 12.54 31.73 -7.73
C PHE A 699 11.15 31.12 -7.67
N THR A 700 11.03 30.01 -6.96
CA THR A 700 9.76 29.33 -6.73
C THR A 700 9.57 29.15 -5.23
N ALA A 701 8.34 29.34 -4.75
CA ALA A 701 7.96 29.17 -3.36
C ALA A 701 7.07 27.94 -3.16
N ILE A 702 7.27 27.23 -2.05
CA ILE A 702 6.33 26.26 -1.50
C ILE A 702 5.91 26.76 -0.12
N TYR A 703 4.61 26.86 0.13
CA TYR A 703 4.06 27.31 1.41
C TYR A 703 3.22 26.20 2.04
N ASN A 704 3.47 25.89 3.31
CA ASN A 704 2.68 24.95 4.09
C ASN A 704 1.69 25.69 5.00
N ASP A 705 0.39 25.56 4.71
CA ASP A 705 -0.69 26.17 5.49
C ASP A 705 -0.82 25.65 6.93
N GLU A 706 -0.30 24.45 7.21
CA GLU A 706 -0.44 23.81 8.52
C GLU A 706 0.68 24.23 9.48
N THR A 707 1.89 24.37 8.96
CA THR A 707 3.12 24.69 9.72
C THR A 707 3.56 26.15 9.56
N PHE A 708 2.96 26.90 8.63
CA PHE A 708 3.28 28.31 8.34
C PHE A 708 4.71 28.52 7.83
N VAL A 709 5.26 27.51 7.15
CA VAL A 709 6.62 27.56 6.58
C VAL A 709 6.54 27.95 5.10
N LEU A 710 7.31 28.98 4.73
CA LEU A 710 7.57 29.39 3.35
C LEU A 710 8.98 28.97 2.96
N THR A 711 9.11 28.08 1.99
CA THR A 711 10.41 27.62 1.48
C THR A 711 10.66 28.16 0.07
N LEU A 712 11.82 28.76 -0.14
CA LEU A 712 12.24 29.37 -1.40
C LEU A 712 13.28 28.50 -2.10
N PHE A 713 13.09 28.25 -3.40
CA PHE A 713 13.97 27.46 -4.25
C PHE A 713 14.42 28.26 -5.48
N ASP A 714 15.63 27.96 -5.97
CA ASP A 714 16.08 28.38 -7.29
C ASP A 714 15.17 27.75 -8.35
N THR A 715 14.65 28.54 -9.29
CA THR A 715 13.92 28.00 -10.43
C THR A 715 14.94 27.48 -11.44
N THR A 716 14.82 26.19 -11.74
CA THR A 716 15.71 25.50 -12.69
C THR A 716 14.93 25.10 -13.93
N ASP A 717 15.60 25.12 -15.10
CA ASP A 717 15.07 24.51 -16.30
C ASP A 717 15.00 22.99 -16.10
N MET A 718 13.84 22.50 -15.67
CA MET A 718 13.62 21.10 -15.32
C MET A 718 13.96 20.13 -16.47
N SER A 719 13.90 20.58 -17.72
CA SER A 719 14.24 19.76 -18.88
C SER A 719 15.74 19.64 -19.13
N ASN A 720 16.56 20.55 -18.58
CA ASN A 720 17.99 20.65 -18.88
C ASN A 720 18.83 21.10 -17.65
N TRP A 721 18.41 20.71 -16.45
CA TRP A 721 18.95 21.24 -15.20
C TRP A 721 20.40 20.79 -14.92
N MET A 722 20.84 19.65 -15.46
CA MET A 722 22.22 19.16 -15.24
C MET A 722 23.26 19.99 -16.00
N HIS A 723 22.87 20.86 -16.94
CA HIS A 723 23.77 21.80 -17.62
C HIS A 723 24.47 22.76 -16.64
N ALA A 724 23.86 23.08 -15.49
CA ALA A 724 24.43 24.00 -14.50
C ALA A 724 25.73 23.48 -13.84
N PHE A 725 26.00 22.18 -13.90
CA PHE A 725 27.10 21.55 -13.17
C PHE A 725 28.36 21.38 -14.05
N PRO A 726 29.57 21.49 -13.49
CA PRO A 726 30.80 21.16 -14.21
C PRO A 726 30.87 19.70 -14.65
N ASN A 727 31.62 19.43 -15.72
CA ASN A 727 31.87 18.05 -16.19
C ASN A 727 32.56 17.16 -15.15
N LYS A 728 33.33 17.74 -14.22
CA LYS A 728 34.04 17.01 -13.15
C LYS A 728 33.14 16.61 -11.98
N THR A 729 31.89 17.06 -11.95
CA THR A 729 30.96 16.75 -10.85
C THR A 729 30.73 15.22 -10.78
N PRO A 730 31.02 14.57 -9.64
CA PRO A 730 30.69 13.16 -9.44
C PRO A 730 29.16 12.98 -9.50
N LEU A 731 28.69 11.97 -10.23
CA LEU A 731 27.25 11.73 -10.34
C LEU A 731 26.60 11.39 -8.98
N SER A 732 27.36 10.78 -8.07
CA SER A 732 26.89 10.46 -6.70
C SER A 732 26.59 11.69 -5.84
N ALA A 733 27.10 12.87 -6.23
CA ALA A 733 26.88 14.11 -5.51
C ALA A 733 25.55 14.79 -5.83
N LEU A 734 24.87 14.34 -6.90
CA LEU A 734 23.63 14.95 -7.37
C LEU A 734 22.42 14.31 -6.69
N SER A 735 21.45 15.15 -6.34
CA SER A 735 20.08 14.76 -6.02
C SER A 735 19.32 14.52 -7.33
N LEU A 736 18.97 13.27 -7.62
CA LEU A 736 18.42 12.82 -8.89
C LEU A 736 16.97 12.34 -8.71
N PRO A 737 15.97 13.04 -9.26
CA PRO A 737 14.61 12.52 -9.26
C PRO A 737 14.52 11.28 -10.17
N GLY A 738 13.79 10.28 -9.70
CA GLY A 738 13.58 9.01 -10.36
C GLY A 738 12.14 8.55 -10.29
N THR A 739 11.76 7.61 -11.15
CA THR A 739 10.42 7.01 -11.14
C THR A 739 10.48 5.49 -11.03
N HIS A 740 9.66 4.92 -10.14
CA HIS A 740 9.57 3.48 -9.95
C HIS A 740 8.71 2.86 -11.05
N ASN A 741 9.21 1.77 -11.63
CA ASN A 741 8.63 1.13 -12.82
C ASN A 741 8.13 2.15 -13.85
N SER A 742 9.04 3.04 -14.28
CA SER A 742 8.79 4.28 -15.03
C SER A 742 7.79 4.19 -16.19
N PRO A 743 7.78 3.14 -17.04
CA PRO A 743 6.87 3.10 -18.19
C PRO A 743 5.41 2.77 -17.84
N THR A 744 5.08 2.51 -16.56
CA THR A 744 3.73 2.08 -16.11
C THR A 744 2.70 3.21 -16.06
N CYS A 745 2.61 4.04 -17.11
CA CYS A 745 1.64 5.12 -17.25
C CYS A 745 0.39 4.75 -18.05
N TYR A 746 0.40 3.59 -18.71
CA TYR A 746 -0.68 3.12 -19.57
C TYR A 746 -1.91 2.66 -18.76
N PRO A 747 -3.10 2.56 -19.40
CA PRO A 747 -4.25 1.90 -18.80
C PRO A 747 -3.93 0.45 -18.41
N ALA A 748 -3.90 0.19 -17.10
CA ALA A 748 -3.57 -1.09 -16.48
C ALA A 748 -4.47 -1.36 -15.26
N LEU A 749 -4.31 -2.52 -14.61
CA LEU A 749 -4.92 -2.73 -13.30
C LEU A 749 -4.40 -1.67 -12.31
N PRO A 750 -5.22 -1.14 -11.39
CA PRO A 750 -4.78 -0.08 -10.47
C PRO A 750 -3.55 -0.44 -9.63
N SER A 751 -3.40 -1.71 -9.26
CA SER A 751 -2.27 -2.23 -8.49
C SER A 751 -0.97 -2.40 -9.32
N VAL A 752 -1.01 -2.13 -10.62
CA VAL A 752 0.09 -2.32 -11.60
C VAL A 752 0.60 -0.97 -12.12
N ARG A 753 -0.22 0.08 -12.04
CA ARG A 753 0.09 1.41 -12.54
C ARG A 753 0.85 2.22 -11.47
N CYS A 754 2.12 2.49 -11.70
CA CYS A 754 2.96 3.26 -10.79
C CYS A 754 3.12 4.73 -11.21
N GLN A 755 2.83 5.06 -12.47
CA GLN A 755 3.06 6.41 -13.01
C GLN A 755 1.78 7.05 -13.57
N ALA A 756 1.64 8.36 -13.34
CA ALA A 756 0.51 9.14 -13.82
C ALA A 756 0.70 9.60 -15.28
N VAL A 757 1.94 9.87 -15.69
CA VAL A 757 2.29 10.55 -16.95
C VAL A 757 3.35 9.79 -17.77
N SER A 758 3.47 10.11 -19.06
CA SER A 758 4.40 9.48 -20.00
C SER A 758 5.87 9.73 -19.66
N ILE A 759 6.78 8.93 -20.23
CA ILE A 759 8.23 9.06 -20.03
C ILE A 759 8.74 10.42 -20.50
N THR A 760 8.32 10.87 -21.68
CA THR A 760 8.66 12.21 -22.19
C THR A 760 8.33 13.28 -21.14
N LYS A 761 7.11 13.27 -20.58
CA LYS A 761 6.69 14.24 -19.56
C LYS A 761 7.49 14.10 -18.25
N GLN A 762 7.84 12.88 -17.84
CA GLN A 762 8.73 12.65 -16.68
C GLN A 762 10.10 13.31 -16.90
N LEU A 763 10.71 13.11 -18.07
CA LEU A 763 12.03 13.66 -18.41
C LEU A 763 12.02 15.19 -18.54
N GLU A 764 11.01 15.75 -19.21
CA GLU A 764 10.82 17.20 -19.34
C GLU A 764 10.68 17.92 -17.98
N ASN A 765 10.25 17.20 -16.94
CA ASN A 765 10.03 17.73 -15.60
C ASN A 765 11.09 17.28 -14.58
N GLY A 766 12.28 16.87 -15.03
CA GLY A 766 13.48 16.72 -14.19
C GLY A 766 13.86 15.30 -13.81
N VAL A 767 13.05 14.28 -14.15
CA VAL A 767 13.39 12.86 -13.86
C VAL A 767 14.63 12.44 -14.64
N ARG A 768 15.63 11.86 -13.97
CA ARG A 768 16.90 11.37 -14.56
C ARG A 768 17.25 9.94 -14.15
N PHE A 769 16.43 9.29 -13.33
CA PHE A 769 16.54 7.87 -13.01
C PHE A 769 15.27 7.12 -13.42
N LEU A 770 15.41 6.08 -14.24
CA LEU A 770 14.29 5.28 -14.73
C LEU A 770 14.45 3.82 -14.27
N ASP A 771 13.49 3.32 -13.49
CA ASP A 771 13.40 1.90 -13.14
C ASP A 771 12.56 1.15 -14.17
N VAL A 772 13.17 0.19 -14.85
CA VAL A 772 12.60 -0.48 -16.02
C VAL A 772 12.63 -1.99 -15.81
N ARG A 773 11.45 -2.60 -15.79
CA ARG A 773 11.24 -4.03 -15.57
C ARG A 773 10.85 -4.72 -16.87
N VAL A 774 11.58 -5.78 -17.22
CA VAL A 774 11.52 -6.40 -18.56
C VAL A 774 11.29 -7.90 -18.47
N GLN A 775 10.43 -8.45 -19.33
CA GLN A 775 10.29 -9.89 -19.55
C GLN A 775 10.64 -10.29 -21.00
N ILE A 776 11.01 -11.56 -21.16
CA ILE A 776 11.32 -12.18 -22.45
C ILE A 776 10.47 -13.45 -22.61
N ASN A 777 9.69 -13.50 -23.69
CA ASN A 777 8.75 -14.60 -23.95
C ASN A 777 9.26 -15.57 -25.04
N ASP A 778 10.04 -15.09 -26.01
CA ASP A 778 10.47 -15.86 -27.19
C ASP A 778 11.88 -16.46 -27.01
N VAL A 779 12.01 -17.31 -26.00
CA VAL A 779 13.29 -17.91 -25.57
C VAL A 779 13.94 -18.76 -26.65
N ASP A 780 13.14 -19.43 -27.49
CA ASP A 780 13.62 -20.28 -28.59
C ASP A 780 14.47 -19.51 -29.61
N LYS A 781 14.31 -18.19 -29.68
CA LYS A 781 15.11 -17.33 -30.55
C LYS A 781 16.45 -16.93 -29.93
N GLY A 782 16.73 -17.30 -28.68
CA GLY A 782 17.97 -16.98 -27.96
C GLY A 782 18.31 -15.49 -28.04
N ALA A 783 19.57 -15.16 -28.36
CA ALA A 783 20.04 -13.79 -28.60
C ALA A 783 19.71 -13.24 -30.02
N ASN A 784 18.93 -13.96 -30.85
CA ASN A 784 18.60 -13.58 -32.23
C ASN A 784 17.26 -12.86 -32.38
N SER A 785 16.68 -12.37 -31.28
CA SER A 785 15.49 -11.53 -31.26
C SER A 785 15.72 -10.31 -30.37
N ASP A 786 15.24 -9.14 -30.80
CA ASP A 786 15.26 -7.89 -30.01
C ASP A 786 13.99 -7.71 -29.14
N SER A 787 13.06 -8.69 -29.19
CA SER A 787 11.79 -8.61 -28.48
C SER A 787 11.98 -8.67 -26.97
N MET A 788 11.77 -7.53 -26.31
CA MET A 788 11.77 -7.36 -24.87
C MET A 788 10.56 -6.54 -24.47
N GLU A 789 9.77 -7.05 -23.52
CA GLU A 789 8.47 -6.46 -23.13
C GLU A 789 8.53 -5.87 -21.74
N LEU A 790 7.90 -4.71 -21.56
CA LEU A 790 7.83 -4.01 -20.29
C LEU A 790 6.71 -4.58 -19.42
N VAL A 791 6.99 -4.80 -18.13
CA VAL A 791 6.09 -5.48 -17.19
C VAL A 791 6.08 -4.86 -15.80
N HIS A 792 5.12 -5.23 -14.98
CA HIS A 792 5.14 -5.01 -13.54
C HIS A 792 4.71 -6.29 -12.84
N SER A 793 5.61 -6.90 -12.06
CA SER A 793 5.44 -8.24 -11.53
C SER A 793 5.01 -9.20 -12.64
N ALA A 794 3.98 -10.03 -12.42
CA ALA A 794 3.45 -10.98 -13.39
C ALA A 794 2.61 -10.35 -14.52
N PHE A 795 2.39 -9.04 -14.53
CA PHE A 795 1.41 -8.38 -15.39
C PHE A 795 2.05 -7.51 -16.48
N PRO A 796 1.46 -7.43 -17.69
CA PRO A 796 1.83 -6.42 -18.67
C PRO A 796 1.45 -5.02 -18.16
N ILE A 797 2.24 -4.02 -18.54
CA ILE A 797 2.00 -2.63 -18.12
C ILE A 797 0.84 -1.94 -18.84
N SER A 798 0.22 -2.60 -19.82
CA SER A 798 -0.89 -2.06 -20.62
C SER A 798 -1.91 -3.15 -20.93
N LEU A 799 -3.20 -2.84 -20.74
CA LEU A 799 -4.32 -3.70 -21.14
C LEU A 799 -4.56 -3.71 -22.65
N LEU A 800 -3.95 -2.79 -23.39
CA LEU A 800 -4.12 -2.66 -24.85
C LEU A 800 -3.10 -3.47 -25.66
N GLY A 801 -2.15 -4.13 -24.98
CA GLY A 801 -1.13 -4.97 -25.61
C GLY A 801 0.25 -4.78 -24.98
N SER A 802 1.19 -5.68 -25.32
CA SER A 802 2.56 -5.60 -24.81
C SER A 802 3.29 -4.36 -25.31
N VAL A 803 3.84 -3.57 -24.38
CA VAL A 803 4.71 -2.44 -24.69
C VAL A 803 6.15 -2.95 -24.80
N LYS A 804 6.86 -2.57 -25.87
CA LYS A 804 8.21 -3.03 -26.15
C LYS A 804 9.25 -2.07 -25.56
N MET A 805 10.34 -2.64 -25.03
CA MET A 805 11.47 -1.86 -24.51
C MET A 805 12.10 -0.96 -25.57
N LYS A 806 12.11 -1.39 -26.82
CA LYS A 806 12.66 -0.62 -27.94
C LYS A 806 12.02 0.77 -28.08
N THR A 807 10.68 0.83 -28.10
CA THR A 807 9.93 2.08 -28.20
C THR A 807 10.22 3.01 -27.03
N PHE A 808 10.27 2.44 -25.82
CA PHE A 808 10.63 3.19 -24.62
C PHE A 808 12.04 3.79 -24.68
N VAL A 809 13.04 3.02 -25.13
CA VAL A 809 14.42 3.50 -25.23
C VAL A 809 14.57 4.54 -26.35
N GLU A 810 13.77 4.44 -27.42
CA GLU A 810 13.73 5.46 -28.48
C GLU A 810 13.27 6.83 -27.93
N GLU A 811 12.23 6.89 -27.10
CA GLU A 811 11.83 8.15 -26.43
C GLU A 811 12.95 8.74 -25.56
N VAL A 812 13.70 7.90 -24.87
CA VAL A 812 14.86 8.31 -24.05
C VAL A 812 15.99 8.87 -24.92
N TYR A 813 16.23 8.27 -26.08
CA TYR A 813 17.21 8.81 -27.02
C TYR A 813 16.77 10.17 -27.55
N ASP A 814 15.52 10.32 -27.97
CA ASP A 814 15.01 11.59 -28.50
C ASP A 814 15.20 12.72 -27.48
N PHE A 815 14.85 12.48 -26.21
CA PHE A 815 15.10 13.43 -25.12
C PHE A 815 16.59 13.80 -24.98
N LEU A 816 17.51 12.81 -25.02
CA LEU A 816 18.95 13.07 -24.91
C LEU A 816 19.55 13.76 -26.16
N ASP A 817 18.88 13.68 -27.32
CA ASP A 817 19.29 14.45 -28.51
C ASP A 817 18.84 15.91 -28.40
N GLU A 818 17.65 16.15 -27.83
CA GLU A 818 17.12 17.50 -27.56
C GLU A 818 17.87 18.18 -26.39
N HIS A 819 18.30 17.40 -25.39
CA HIS A 819 18.97 17.87 -24.18
C HIS A 819 20.33 17.17 -23.98
N PRO A 820 21.36 17.49 -24.79
CA PRO A 820 22.63 16.75 -24.82
C PRO A 820 23.48 16.93 -23.56
N ASN A 821 23.14 17.88 -22.69
CA ASN A 821 23.80 18.04 -21.41
C ASN A 821 23.27 17.07 -20.34
N GLU A 822 22.10 16.48 -20.56
CA GLU A 822 21.49 15.59 -19.58
C GLU A 822 22.07 14.17 -19.69
N THR A 823 21.86 13.37 -18.65
CA THR A 823 22.18 11.93 -18.64
C THR A 823 21.08 11.20 -17.91
N ILE A 824 20.85 9.93 -18.24
CA ILE A 824 19.79 9.14 -17.61
C ILE A 824 20.39 7.87 -17.01
N ILE A 825 20.13 7.60 -15.74
CA ILE A 825 20.40 6.29 -15.13
C ILE A 825 19.21 5.39 -15.46
N MET A 826 19.45 4.28 -16.16
CA MET A 826 18.43 3.28 -16.45
C MET A 826 18.72 2.02 -15.62
N SER A 827 17.92 1.82 -14.58
CA SER A 827 17.86 0.61 -13.78
C SER A 827 17.12 -0.46 -14.56
N LEU A 828 17.82 -1.54 -14.93
CA LEU A 828 17.22 -2.66 -15.66
C LEU A 828 17.17 -3.91 -14.80
N LYS A 829 15.97 -4.48 -14.69
CA LYS A 829 15.72 -5.74 -13.98
C LYS A 829 14.86 -6.68 -14.83
N ARG A 830 15.21 -7.96 -14.85
CA ARG A 830 14.32 -8.99 -15.38
C ARG A 830 13.18 -9.27 -14.40
N GLU A 831 11.97 -9.31 -14.93
CA GLU A 831 10.74 -9.55 -14.18
C GLU A 831 9.70 -10.23 -15.10
N GLY A 832 8.49 -10.50 -14.62
CA GLY A 832 7.44 -11.12 -15.42
C GLY A 832 7.38 -12.64 -15.36
N ARG A 833 6.40 -13.20 -16.08
CA ARG A 833 6.20 -14.65 -16.23
C ARG A 833 6.93 -15.22 -17.45
N GLY A 834 7.60 -14.36 -18.22
CA GLY A 834 8.40 -14.78 -19.38
C GLY A 834 9.50 -15.77 -18.99
N SER A 835 9.73 -16.76 -19.84
CA SER A 835 10.68 -17.85 -19.60
C SER A 835 12.14 -17.49 -19.87
N GLY A 836 12.45 -16.26 -20.32
CA GLY A 836 13.81 -15.84 -20.58
C GLY A 836 14.66 -15.75 -19.31
N THR A 837 15.93 -16.13 -19.42
CA THR A 837 16.93 -16.07 -18.35
C THR A 837 17.67 -14.73 -18.36
N ASP A 838 18.32 -14.40 -17.25
CA ASP A 838 19.21 -13.24 -17.15
C ASP A 838 20.33 -13.28 -18.20
N ALA A 839 20.86 -14.48 -18.50
CA ALA A 839 21.85 -14.66 -19.57
C ALA A 839 21.32 -14.18 -20.93
N ILE A 840 20.13 -14.62 -21.35
CA ILE A 840 19.51 -14.18 -22.61
C ILE A 840 19.21 -12.69 -22.59
N PHE A 841 18.75 -12.17 -21.45
CA PHE A 841 18.49 -10.74 -21.30
C PHE A 841 19.77 -9.91 -21.47
N SER A 842 20.85 -10.33 -20.82
CA SER A 842 22.16 -9.68 -20.89
C SER A 842 22.71 -9.68 -22.33
N ASP A 843 22.63 -10.80 -23.04
CA ASP A 843 23.09 -10.92 -24.43
C ASP A 843 22.27 -10.04 -25.40
N ARG A 844 20.94 -10.00 -25.23
CA ARG A 844 20.06 -9.15 -26.05
C ARG A 844 20.28 -7.67 -25.78
N LEU A 845 20.44 -7.28 -24.51
CA LEU A 845 20.74 -5.90 -24.14
C LEU A 845 22.07 -5.46 -24.75
N LEU A 846 23.12 -6.29 -24.66
CA LEU A 846 24.39 -6.02 -25.32
C LEU A 846 24.18 -5.84 -26.82
N LYS A 847 23.66 -6.86 -27.49
CA LYS A 847 23.62 -6.93 -28.95
C LYS A 847 22.77 -5.84 -29.60
N TYR A 848 21.58 -5.56 -29.07
CA TYR A 848 20.60 -4.70 -29.75
C TYR A 848 20.54 -3.26 -29.21
N TYR A 849 21.13 -3.00 -28.04
CA TYR A 849 21.06 -1.68 -27.41
C TYR A 849 22.46 -1.10 -27.19
N THR A 850 23.27 -1.69 -26.30
CA THR A 850 24.52 -1.06 -25.88
C THR A 850 25.61 -1.16 -26.95
N ALA A 851 25.85 -2.34 -27.55
CA ALA A 851 26.82 -2.50 -28.63
C ALA A 851 26.30 -1.96 -29.98
N ALA A 852 24.98 -1.89 -30.17
CA ALA A 852 24.38 -1.28 -31.36
C ALA A 852 24.52 0.24 -31.37
N ARG A 853 24.56 0.88 -30.19
CA ARG A 853 24.73 2.34 -30.02
C ARG A 853 25.68 2.67 -28.86
N PRO A 854 26.97 2.30 -28.93
CA PRO A 854 27.92 2.44 -27.82
C PRO A 854 28.13 3.89 -27.38
N GLN A 855 27.94 4.86 -28.28
CA GLN A 855 28.01 6.29 -27.96
C GLN A 855 26.85 6.77 -27.07
N ARG A 856 25.76 6.01 -26.97
CA ARG A 856 24.56 6.34 -26.18
C ARG A 856 24.46 5.60 -24.86
N TRP A 857 25.39 4.69 -24.58
CA TRP A 857 25.39 3.90 -23.34
C TRP A 857 26.72 4.03 -22.62
N HIS A 858 26.65 4.22 -21.31
CA HIS A 858 27.77 4.08 -20.40
C HIS A 858 27.61 2.77 -19.62
N THR A 859 28.46 1.79 -19.92
CA THR A 859 28.40 0.44 -19.34
C THR A 859 29.69 0.07 -18.58
N GLN A 860 30.53 1.06 -18.26
CA GLN A 860 31.73 0.83 -17.45
C GLN A 860 31.34 0.68 -15.97
N PHE A 861 32.22 0.05 -15.19
CA PHE A 861 32.07 -0.02 -13.74
C PHE A 861 32.39 1.31 -13.06
N GLY A 862 31.87 1.49 -11.85
CA GLY A 862 32.08 2.70 -11.07
C GLY A 862 31.02 3.76 -11.34
N ILE A 863 30.98 4.74 -10.45
CA ILE A 863 30.11 5.90 -10.60
C ILE A 863 30.88 6.93 -11.43
N PRO A 864 30.37 7.32 -12.61
CA PRO A 864 31.06 8.25 -13.49
C PRO A 864 30.93 9.71 -13.02
N THR A 865 31.76 10.57 -13.58
CA THR A 865 31.55 12.02 -13.56
C THR A 865 30.51 12.42 -14.61
N LEU A 866 29.83 13.55 -14.39
CA LEU A 866 28.77 14.02 -15.27
C LEU A 866 29.26 14.20 -16.72
N GLY A 867 30.48 14.70 -16.93
CA GLY A 867 31.07 14.90 -18.26
C GLY A 867 31.29 13.61 -19.06
N GLU A 868 31.49 12.47 -18.40
CA GLU A 868 31.68 11.18 -19.08
C GLU A 868 30.37 10.62 -19.66
N VAL A 869 29.24 11.11 -19.17
CA VAL A 869 27.91 10.52 -19.38
C VAL A 869 26.87 11.47 -20.01
N ARG A 870 27.17 12.76 -20.17
CA ARG A 870 26.27 13.68 -20.90
C ARG A 870 25.89 13.11 -22.28
N GLY A 871 24.60 13.15 -22.60
CA GLY A 871 23.99 12.59 -23.81
C GLY A 871 23.89 11.06 -23.83
N LYS A 872 24.09 10.37 -22.70
CA LYS A 872 24.11 8.90 -22.59
C LYS A 872 23.15 8.36 -21.54
N ILE A 873 22.84 7.08 -21.69
CA ILE A 873 22.16 6.24 -20.71
C ILE A 873 23.22 5.49 -19.90
N ILE A 874 23.18 5.59 -18.57
CA ILE A 874 24.02 4.85 -17.64
C ILE A 874 23.27 3.58 -17.24
N LEU A 875 23.87 2.43 -17.47
CA LEU A 875 23.27 1.15 -17.09
C LEU A 875 23.47 0.88 -15.59
N LEU A 876 22.37 0.80 -14.83
CA LEU A 876 22.35 0.18 -13.50
C LEU A 876 21.78 -1.24 -13.62
N ARG A 877 22.61 -2.26 -13.40
CA ARG A 877 22.32 -3.66 -13.72
C ARG A 877 21.77 -4.42 -12.52
N ARG A 878 20.54 -4.94 -12.62
CA ARG A 878 19.88 -5.81 -11.62
C ARG A 878 19.58 -7.21 -12.16
N PHE A 879 20.48 -7.74 -12.98
CA PHE A 879 20.39 -9.07 -13.60
C PHE A 879 21.79 -9.67 -13.76
N GLU A 880 21.88 -10.99 -13.77
CA GLU A 880 23.12 -11.72 -13.95
C GLU A 880 23.62 -11.70 -15.41
N LEU A 881 24.94 -11.74 -15.58
CA LEU A 881 25.56 -11.79 -16.91
C LEU A 881 25.67 -13.23 -17.42
N SER A 882 25.54 -13.42 -18.74
CA SER A 882 25.90 -14.69 -19.38
C SER A 882 27.38 -15.02 -19.17
N GLU A 883 27.75 -16.31 -19.16
CA GLU A 883 29.15 -16.73 -18.99
C GLU A 883 30.07 -16.10 -20.03
N THR A 884 29.57 -15.89 -21.26
CA THR A 884 30.30 -15.24 -22.34
C THR A 884 30.58 -13.77 -22.01
N LEU A 885 29.57 -13.03 -21.54
CA LEU A 885 29.70 -11.62 -21.13
C LEU A 885 30.60 -11.41 -19.92
N GLN A 886 30.63 -12.36 -18.98
CA GLN A 886 31.50 -12.33 -17.81
C GLN A 886 32.99 -12.35 -18.19
N HIS A 887 33.33 -13.00 -19.31
CA HIS A 887 34.71 -13.15 -19.81
C HIS A 887 34.98 -12.32 -21.07
N ASP A 888 34.05 -11.44 -21.46
CA ASP A 888 34.13 -10.69 -22.70
C ASP A 888 35.17 -9.57 -22.62
N ALA A 889 35.98 -9.44 -23.68
CA ALA A 889 37.05 -8.45 -23.74
C ALA A 889 36.55 -7.02 -23.98
N GLN A 890 35.34 -6.83 -24.53
CA GLN A 890 34.71 -5.52 -24.72
C GLN A 890 34.13 -4.98 -23.40
N THR A 891 33.58 -5.86 -22.56
CA THR A 891 33.10 -5.49 -21.22
C THR A 891 34.24 -5.30 -20.22
N LYS A 892 35.44 -5.83 -20.50
CA LYS A 892 36.62 -5.78 -19.60
C LYS A 892 36.28 -6.27 -18.17
N GLY A 893 35.38 -7.25 -18.08
CA GLY A 893 34.90 -7.81 -16.82
C GLY A 893 33.69 -7.09 -16.20
N GLY A 894 33.09 -6.09 -16.86
CA GLY A 894 31.95 -5.32 -16.32
C GLY A 894 30.92 -4.78 -17.28
N PHE A 895 29.65 -4.79 -16.85
CA PHE A 895 28.51 -4.34 -17.64
C PHE A 895 27.55 -3.50 -16.78
N GLY A 896 27.82 -2.20 -16.74
CA GLY A 896 27.09 -1.20 -15.95
C GLY A 896 27.49 -1.17 -14.47
N ILE A 897 26.84 -0.28 -13.71
CA ILE A 897 26.91 -0.24 -12.25
C ILE A 897 26.24 -1.52 -11.73
N ASP A 898 26.98 -2.34 -10.99
CA ASP A 898 26.50 -3.63 -10.51
C ASP A 898 25.59 -3.48 -9.29
N ALA A 899 24.34 -3.93 -9.44
CA ALA A 899 23.31 -3.94 -8.41
C ALA A 899 22.62 -5.32 -8.31
N THR A 900 23.32 -6.42 -8.62
CA THR A 900 22.72 -7.77 -8.52
C THR A 900 22.50 -8.23 -7.08
N ASN A 901 23.41 -7.88 -6.16
CA ASN A 901 23.33 -8.27 -4.74
C ASN A 901 22.32 -7.46 -3.91
N TRP A 902 21.34 -6.84 -4.56
CA TRP A 902 20.33 -5.98 -3.95
C TRP A 902 19.49 -6.75 -2.92
N ALA A 903 19.62 -6.40 -1.65
CA ALA A 903 18.86 -7.05 -0.58
C ALA A 903 17.35 -6.76 -0.72
N ASP A 904 16.54 -7.81 -0.62
CA ASP A 904 15.09 -7.71 -0.73
C ASP A 904 14.48 -6.97 0.48
N ASN A 905 13.52 -6.08 0.22
CA ASN A 905 12.72 -5.36 1.21
C ASN A 905 13.54 -4.75 2.38
N THR A 906 14.56 -3.96 2.07
CA THR A 906 15.55 -3.46 3.05
C THR A 906 15.39 -1.97 3.38
N PRO A 907 15.46 -1.56 4.67
CA PRO A 907 15.49 -0.14 5.03
C PRO A 907 16.85 0.52 4.76
N ASN A 908 17.92 -0.28 4.65
CA ASN A 908 19.26 0.19 4.33
C ASN A 908 20.15 -0.99 3.93
N TYR A 909 20.70 -0.96 2.72
CA TYR A 909 21.65 -1.96 2.23
C TYR A 909 22.80 -1.26 1.51
N LEU A 910 24.04 -1.54 1.92
CA LEU A 910 25.25 -1.10 1.23
C LEU A 910 25.85 -2.31 0.51
N GLY A 911 26.02 -2.20 -0.82
CA GLY A 911 26.61 -3.25 -1.63
C GLY A 911 27.35 -2.66 -2.83
N GLY A 912 28.65 -2.94 -2.97
CA GLY A 912 29.45 -2.39 -4.05
C GLY A 912 29.48 -0.86 -4.03
N ASP A 913 29.11 -0.25 -5.15
CA ASP A 913 29.08 1.21 -5.34
C ASP A 913 27.72 1.85 -5.00
N ILE A 914 26.76 1.10 -4.43
CA ILE A 914 25.40 1.61 -4.16
C ILE A 914 24.98 1.41 -2.71
N GLN A 915 24.20 2.35 -2.19
CA GLN A 915 23.54 2.24 -0.90
C GLN A 915 22.05 2.50 -1.06
N ILE A 916 21.20 1.59 -0.61
CA ILE A 916 19.79 1.54 -1.03
C ILE A 916 18.86 1.46 0.17
N GLN A 917 17.76 2.21 0.12
CA GLN A 917 16.54 1.95 0.88
C GLN A 917 15.45 1.49 -0.10
N ASP A 918 15.00 0.24 0.04
CA ASP A 918 13.97 -0.39 -0.80
C ASP A 918 13.01 -1.24 0.06
N PHE A 919 12.48 -0.66 1.14
CA PHE A 919 11.42 -1.23 1.95
C PHE A 919 10.07 -1.07 1.23
N TYR A 920 9.73 -1.98 0.32
CA TYR A 920 8.53 -1.85 -0.51
C TYR A 920 7.30 -2.59 0.02
N GLN A 921 7.45 -3.50 1.01
CA GLN A 921 6.35 -4.30 1.56
C GLN A 921 5.59 -3.57 2.67
N VAL A 922 4.75 -2.61 2.28
CA VAL A 922 3.82 -1.92 3.20
C VAL A 922 2.56 -2.77 3.37
N THR A 923 2.49 -3.55 4.45
CA THR A 923 1.37 -4.48 4.65
C THR A 923 0.04 -3.81 4.98
N ASP A 924 0.05 -2.58 5.51
CA ASP A 924 -1.09 -1.78 5.97
C ASP A 924 -0.77 -0.29 5.89
N THR A 925 -1.79 0.57 5.95
CA THR A 925 -1.62 2.03 5.86
C THR A 925 -0.82 2.63 7.00
N GLU A 926 -0.76 1.98 8.16
CA GLU A 926 0.06 2.39 9.33
C GLU A 926 1.55 2.15 9.09
N ASN A 927 1.92 1.20 8.22
CA ASN A 927 3.31 0.97 7.85
C ASN A 927 3.86 2.02 6.87
N ILE A 928 3.02 2.94 6.39
CA ILE A 928 3.45 4.07 5.56
C ILE A 928 4.30 5.02 6.38
N ASP A 929 3.95 5.28 7.65
CA ASP A 929 4.73 6.17 8.52
C ASP A 929 6.12 5.59 8.80
N LYS A 930 6.20 4.27 8.97
CA LYS A 930 7.48 3.55 9.08
C LYS A 930 8.32 3.66 7.80
N LYS A 931 7.68 3.62 6.63
CA LYS A 931 8.35 3.85 5.35
C LYS A 931 8.87 5.29 5.25
N ILE A 932 8.05 6.28 5.63
CA ILE A 932 8.46 7.70 5.69
C ILE A 932 9.71 7.84 6.57
N GLN A 933 9.70 7.25 7.77
CA GLN A 933 10.87 7.25 8.65
C GLN A 933 12.12 6.71 7.95
N TYR A 934 12.05 5.53 7.32
CA TYR A 934 13.22 4.95 6.63
C TYR A 934 13.69 5.78 5.43
N VAL A 935 12.76 6.42 4.72
CA VAL A 935 13.06 7.37 3.64
C VAL A 935 13.83 8.57 4.19
N CYS A 936 13.32 9.22 5.24
CA CYS A 936 13.95 10.38 5.87
C CYS A 936 15.33 10.04 6.44
N GLU A 937 15.46 8.93 7.17
CA GLU A 937 16.76 8.47 7.68
C GLU A 937 17.77 8.20 6.55
N HIS A 938 17.32 7.78 5.36
CA HIS A 938 18.20 7.58 4.22
C HIS A 938 18.61 8.90 3.57
N TYR A 939 17.75 9.92 3.55
CA TYR A 939 18.14 11.27 3.14
C TYR A 939 19.20 11.85 4.05
N GLU A 940 19.07 11.71 5.37
CA GLU A 940 20.08 12.24 6.29
C GLU A 940 21.44 11.53 6.15
N ARG A 941 21.43 10.23 5.81
CA ARG A 941 22.67 9.53 5.44
C ARG A 941 23.31 10.06 4.17
N ALA A 942 22.50 10.32 3.13
CA ALA A 942 22.99 10.89 1.88
C ALA A 942 23.46 12.34 2.07
N GLY A 943 22.73 13.12 2.87
CA GLY A 943 23.01 14.52 3.18
C GLY A 943 24.30 14.71 3.94
N ALA A 944 24.59 13.81 4.89
CA ALA A 944 25.85 13.80 5.64
C ALA A 944 27.09 13.46 4.80
N ALA A 945 26.94 12.91 3.59
CA ALA A 945 28.06 12.58 2.73
C ALA A 945 28.73 13.85 2.19
N VAL A 946 30.07 13.85 2.18
CA VAL A 946 30.87 14.95 1.61
C VAL A 946 31.59 14.45 0.36
N HIS A 947 31.32 15.09 -0.76
CA HIS A 947 31.92 14.78 -2.04
C HIS A 947 33.13 15.70 -2.33
N PRO A 948 34.20 15.15 -2.94
CA PRO A 948 35.40 15.92 -3.30
C PRO A 948 35.12 16.75 -4.55
N ILE A 949 34.48 17.90 -4.36
CA ILE A 949 34.06 18.78 -5.44
C ILE A 949 34.94 20.03 -5.40
N GLY A 950 35.46 20.42 -6.58
CA GLY A 950 36.30 21.61 -6.78
C GLY A 950 37.70 21.58 -6.15
N ALA A 951 38.15 20.48 -5.54
CA ALA A 951 39.48 20.39 -4.93
C ALA A 951 40.62 20.33 -5.98
N PRO A 952 41.82 20.90 -5.71
CA PRO A 952 43.01 20.70 -6.53
C PRO A 952 43.32 19.21 -6.67
N SER A 953 43.82 18.76 -7.82
CA SER A 953 44.01 17.32 -8.12
C SER A 953 44.96 16.58 -7.18
N THR A 954 45.59 17.25 -6.23
CA THR A 954 46.47 16.70 -5.20
C THR A 954 45.75 16.35 -3.89
N ALA A 955 44.46 16.68 -3.75
CA ALA A 955 43.66 16.44 -2.54
C ALA A 955 42.64 15.29 -2.70
N THR A 956 42.90 14.33 -3.59
CA THR A 956 42.02 13.18 -3.90
C THR A 956 42.06 12.04 -2.86
N GLU A 957 42.24 12.35 -1.58
CA GLU A 957 42.31 11.34 -0.50
C GLU A 957 41.03 11.29 0.37
N GLY A 958 39.87 11.58 -0.23
CA GLY A 958 38.57 11.31 0.39
C GLY A 958 38.03 9.92 0.03
N PRO A 959 37.28 9.24 0.93
CA PRO A 959 36.62 7.99 0.57
C PRO A 959 35.59 8.22 -0.55
N LYS A 960 35.60 7.34 -1.56
CA LYS A 960 34.59 7.33 -2.63
C LYS A 960 33.21 7.09 -2.02
N GLN A 961 32.28 7.99 -2.26
CA GLN A 961 30.90 7.88 -1.78
C GLN A 961 30.08 6.94 -2.68
N PRO A 962 29.15 6.14 -2.12
CA PRO A 962 28.25 5.31 -2.92
C PRO A 962 27.19 6.17 -3.63
N LEU A 963 26.53 5.59 -4.62
CA LEU A 963 25.28 6.13 -5.16
C LEU A 963 24.15 5.75 -4.20
N PHE A 964 23.64 6.73 -3.45
CA PHE A 964 22.48 6.56 -2.60
C PHE A 964 21.21 6.43 -3.46
N ILE A 965 20.35 5.46 -3.19
CA ILE A 965 19.10 5.21 -3.91
C ILE A 965 17.97 4.97 -2.91
N ASN A 966 17.00 5.86 -2.90
CA ASN A 966 15.91 5.91 -1.94
C ASN A 966 14.57 5.70 -2.66
N PHE A 967 13.95 4.54 -2.49
CA PHE A 967 12.62 4.27 -3.06
C PHE A 967 11.54 4.79 -2.12
N LEU A 968 10.70 5.70 -2.61
CA LEU A 968 9.47 6.15 -1.93
C LEU A 968 8.32 5.18 -2.21
N SER A 969 8.37 4.52 -3.37
CA SER A 969 7.40 3.52 -3.80
C SER A 969 7.30 2.36 -2.82
N ALA A 970 6.07 1.89 -2.62
CA ALA A 970 5.74 0.67 -1.93
C ALA A 970 4.40 0.16 -2.45
N SER A 971 4.06 -1.10 -2.17
CA SER A 971 2.75 -1.62 -2.56
C SER A 971 2.33 -2.83 -1.73
N ASN A 972 1.01 -3.04 -1.66
CA ASN A 972 0.43 -4.32 -1.31
C ASN A 972 -0.74 -4.62 -2.26
N PHE A 973 -0.54 -5.63 -3.11
CA PHE A 973 -1.50 -6.04 -4.12
C PHE A 973 -2.89 -6.36 -3.51
N TRP A 974 -2.91 -6.97 -2.32
CA TRP A 974 -4.13 -7.46 -1.68
C TRP A 974 -4.89 -6.42 -0.87
N LYS A 975 -4.33 -5.22 -0.67
CA LYS A 975 -4.97 -4.13 0.09
C LYS A 975 -5.13 -2.89 -0.78
N PRO A 976 -6.36 -2.56 -1.23
CA PRO A 976 -6.59 -1.40 -2.09
C PRO A 976 -6.11 -0.06 -1.50
N GLY A 977 -6.11 0.09 -0.17
CA GLY A 977 -5.57 1.29 0.50
C GLY A 977 -4.03 1.39 0.48
N CYS A 978 -3.34 0.38 -0.06
CA CYS A 978 -1.89 0.28 -0.18
C CYS A 978 -1.47 0.04 -1.63
N TRP A 979 -2.30 0.43 -2.60
CA TRP A 979 -1.90 0.49 -4.01
C TRP A 979 -0.97 1.68 -4.26
N PRO A 980 -0.18 1.66 -5.35
CA PRO A 980 0.84 2.70 -5.62
C PRO A 980 0.31 4.13 -5.54
N ASP A 981 -0.87 4.40 -6.11
CA ASP A 981 -1.51 5.72 -6.08
C ASP A 981 -1.86 6.17 -4.66
N LYS A 982 -2.35 5.26 -3.82
CA LYS A 982 -2.74 5.55 -2.44
C LYS A 982 -1.55 5.77 -1.52
N ILE A 983 -0.45 5.06 -1.75
CA ILE A 983 0.78 5.25 -1.00
C ILE A 983 1.43 6.57 -1.42
N ALA A 984 1.57 6.82 -2.72
CA ALA A 984 2.13 8.07 -3.24
C ALA A 984 1.35 9.31 -2.77
N ALA A 985 0.01 9.23 -2.70
CA ALA A 985 -0.84 10.31 -2.19
C ALA A 985 -0.59 10.68 -0.71
N LYS A 986 0.10 9.82 0.06
CA LYS A 986 0.57 10.11 1.43
C LYS A 986 2.07 10.39 1.48
N MET A 987 2.85 9.60 0.76
CA MET A 987 4.31 9.66 0.73
C MET A 987 4.79 10.98 0.12
N ASN A 988 4.30 11.34 -1.07
CA ASN A 988 4.83 12.49 -1.80
C ASN A 988 4.65 13.80 -1.01
N PRO A 989 3.45 14.12 -0.45
CA PRO A 989 3.29 15.32 0.38
C PRO A 989 4.14 15.30 1.65
N ALA A 990 4.21 14.14 2.36
CA ALA A 990 5.01 14.02 3.58
C ALA A 990 6.50 14.25 3.32
N ILE A 991 7.02 13.72 2.20
CA ILE A 991 8.41 13.92 1.83
C ILE A 991 8.66 15.34 1.32
N THR A 992 7.75 15.95 0.54
CA THR A 992 7.88 17.37 0.16
C THR A 992 7.95 18.26 1.40
N GLN A 993 7.09 18.00 2.40
CA GLN A 993 7.12 18.70 3.68
C GLN A 993 8.46 18.50 4.40
N PHE A 994 8.92 17.26 4.56
CA PHE A 994 10.21 16.96 5.18
C PHE A 994 11.38 17.71 4.50
N LEU A 995 11.42 17.69 3.17
CA LEU A 995 12.44 18.40 2.39
C LEU A 995 12.37 19.92 2.60
N CYS A 996 11.17 20.48 2.71
CA CYS A 996 10.98 21.91 2.92
C CYS A 996 11.26 22.35 4.36
N GLU A 997 11.04 21.49 5.36
CA GLU A 997 11.00 21.89 6.77
C GLU A 997 12.13 21.29 7.61
N GLU A 998 12.43 20.00 7.43
CA GLU A 998 13.21 19.21 8.39
C GLU A 998 14.59 18.77 7.88
N HIS A 999 14.75 18.54 6.57
CA HIS A 999 15.98 17.98 6.00
C HIS A 999 17.24 18.79 6.36
N ASP A 1000 18.31 18.15 6.84
CA ASP A 1000 19.55 18.84 7.21
C ASP A 1000 20.33 19.27 5.93
N ILE A 1001 20.18 20.53 5.52
CA ILE A 1001 20.86 21.11 4.37
C ILE A 1001 21.29 22.55 4.66
N GLY A 1002 22.59 22.74 4.89
CA GLY A 1002 23.15 24.00 5.39
C GLY A 1002 22.87 24.22 6.88
N ASP A 1003 21.61 24.13 7.29
CA ASP A 1003 21.16 24.10 8.69
C ASP A 1003 20.20 22.94 8.99
N GLN A 1004 19.85 22.77 10.27
CA GLN A 1004 18.97 21.72 10.79
C GLN A 1004 17.48 22.09 10.74
N GLY A 1005 17.07 22.78 9.68
CA GLY A 1005 15.67 23.06 9.37
C GLY A 1005 14.91 23.84 10.46
N VAL A 1006 13.61 23.57 10.57
CA VAL A 1006 12.70 24.24 11.51
C VAL A 1006 12.88 23.80 12.96
N ASP A 1007 13.46 22.62 13.18
CA ASP A 1007 13.66 22.05 14.52
C ASP A 1007 14.85 22.69 15.25
N ALA A 1008 15.90 23.06 14.50
CA ALA A 1008 17.04 23.83 15.02
C ALA A 1008 17.51 24.90 14.02
N PRO A 1009 16.72 25.99 13.81
CA PRO A 1009 17.04 27.03 12.85
C PRO A 1009 18.41 27.67 13.10
N GLY A 1010 19.23 27.75 12.05
CA GLY A 1010 20.57 28.32 12.13
C GLY A 1010 21.66 27.41 12.74
N GLN A 1011 21.31 26.24 13.28
CA GLN A 1011 22.31 25.25 13.69
C GLN A 1011 22.89 24.56 12.44
N GLU A 1012 24.22 24.57 12.27
CA GLU A 1012 24.85 24.04 11.05
C GLU A 1012 24.64 22.53 10.88
N ALA A 1013 24.22 22.14 9.68
CA ALA A 1013 24.15 20.77 9.23
C ALA A 1013 25.53 20.29 8.72
N ALA A 1014 25.86 19.02 8.99
CA ALA A 1014 27.06 18.39 8.45
C ALA A 1014 26.81 17.82 7.04
N GLY A 1015 27.81 17.89 6.17
CA GLY A 1015 27.73 17.26 4.84
C GLY A 1015 27.32 18.20 3.71
N ASP A 1016 26.93 17.59 2.58
CA ASP A 1016 26.54 18.30 1.35
C ASP A 1016 25.04 18.57 1.26
N GLY A 1017 24.22 17.89 2.08
CA GLY A 1017 22.75 17.98 2.03
C GLY A 1017 22.14 17.41 0.74
N GLY A 1018 22.84 16.49 0.07
CA GLY A 1018 22.35 15.80 -1.12
C GLY A 1018 21.40 14.64 -0.77
N LEU A 1019 20.47 14.31 -1.67
CA LEU A 1019 19.47 13.26 -1.47
C LEU A 1019 19.85 11.93 -2.15
N GLY A 1020 20.84 11.95 -3.05
CA GLY A 1020 21.08 10.85 -3.99
C GLY A 1020 19.94 10.67 -4.98
N VAL A 1021 19.70 9.43 -5.43
CA VAL A 1021 18.56 9.08 -6.29
C VAL A 1021 17.29 8.93 -5.46
N VAL A 1022 16.22 9.61 -5.86
CA VAL A 1022 14.91 9.57 -5.18
C VAL A 1022 13.88 8.97 -6.13
N VAL A 1023 13.44 7.73 -5.87
CA VAL A 1023 12.58 6.98 -6.79
C VAL A 1023 11.11 7.07 -6.35
N CYS A 1024 10.29 7.79 -7.13
CA CYS A 1024 8.92 8.15 -6.80
C CYS A 1024 7.86 7.36 -7.58
N ASP A 1025 6.66 7.27 -7.00
CA ASP A 1025 5.43 6.84 -7.68
C ASP A 1025 4.51 8.06 -7.89
N TRP A 1026 3.72 8.05 -8.97
CA TRP A 1026 2.63 8.99 -9.23
C TRP A 1026 2.98 10.49 -9.19
N VAL A 1027 4.23 10.86 -9.50
CA VAL A 1027 4.61 12.26 -9.73
C VAL A 1027 4.03 12.79 -11.05
N GLY A 1028 3.75 14.09 -11.13
CA GLY A 1028 3.18 14.73 -12.31
C GLY A 1028 1.68 14.57 -12.48
N GLU A 1029 1.00 13.89 -11.55
CA GLU A 1029 -0.46 13.80 -11.58
C GLU A 1029 -1.07 15.21 -11.46
N ASN A 1030 -1.93 15.59 -12.41
CA ASN A 1030 -2.49 16.94 -12.50
C ASN A 1030 -1.44 18.07 -12.59
N ASP A 1031 -0.29 17.80 -13.22
CA ASP A 1031 0.87 18.71 -13.33
C ASP A 1031 1.49 19.10 -11.97
N ASP A 1032 1.28 18.31 -10.92
CA ASP A 1032 2.00 18.47 -9.64
C ASP A 1032 3.41 17.87 -9.74
N TRP A 1033 4.41 18.75 -9.73
CA TRP A 1033 5.83 18.42 -9.80
C TRP A 1033 6.62 18.90 -8.58
N ASP A 1034 5.96 19.25 -7.48
CA ASP A 1034 6.59 19.95 -6.36
C ASP A 1034 7.67 19.11 -5.69
N LEU A 1035 7.39 17.82 -5.46
CA LEU A 1035 8.39 16.89 -4.94
C LEU A 1035 9.62 16.82 -5.85
N VAL A 1036 9.41 16.73 -7.17
CA VAL A 1036 10.52 16.63 -8.15
C VAL A 1036 11.31 17.94 -8.20
N ARG A 1037 10.64 19.09 -8.14
CA ARG A 1037 11.27 20.42 -8.06
C ARG A 1037 12.07 20.56 -6.78
N ALA A 1038 11.54 20.14 -5.64
CA ALA A 1038 12.27 20.16 -4.37
C ALA A 1038 13.54 19.30 -4.43
N ILE A 1039 13.46 18.09 -5.00
CA ILE A 1039 14.62 17.20 -5.18
C ILE A 1039 15.69 17.86 -6.07
N VAL A 1040 15.30 18.43 -7.22
CA VAL A 1040 16.24 19.15 -8.10
C VAL A 1040 16.83 20.37 -7.39
N GLY A 1041 16.00 21.12 -6.66
CA GLY A 1041 16.39 22.31 -5.90
C GLY A 1041 17.44 22.04 -4.83
N MET A 1042 17.48 20.85 -4.23
CA MET A 1042 18.54 20.50 -3.27
C MET A 1042 19.95 20.55 -3.89
N ASN A 1043 20.08 20.43 -5.20
CA ASN A 1043 21.37 20.57 -5.87
C ASN A 1043 21.91 22.02 -5.83
N SER A 1044 21.10 23.03 -5.49
CA SER A 1044 21.58 24.41 -5.34
C SER A 1044 22.61 24.56 -4.22
N ARG A 1045 22.58 23.69 -3.20
CA ARG A 1045 23.60 23.69 -2.14
C ARG A 1045 24.97 23.35 -2.70
N LEU A 1046 24.99 22.39 -3.62
CA LEU A 1046 26.20 22.00 -4.29
C LEU A 1046 26.74 23.12 -5.21
N LEU A 1047 25.85 23.80 -5.92
CA LEU A 1047 26.24 24.96 -6.75
C LEU A 1047 26.83 26.09 -5.90
N LEU A 1048 26.25 26.37 -4.74
CA LEU A 1048 26.79 27.35 -3.79
C LEU A 1048 28.22 26.97 -3.32
N ARG A 1049 28.48 25.70 -2.99
CA ARG A 1049 29.84 25.24 -2.64
C ARG A 1049 30.83 25.47 -3.79
N LEU A 1050 30.43 25.15 -5.02
CA LEU A 1050 31.26 25.37 -6.21
C LEU A 1050 31.59 26.85 -6.43
N GLN A 1051 30.61 27.73 -6.24
CA GLN A 1051 30.80 29.19 -6.35
C GLN A 1051 31.76 29.73 -5.29
N LEU A 1052 31.57 29.33 -4.02
CA LEU A 1052 32.43 29.76 -2.91
C LEU A 1052 33.89 29.31 -3.10
N GLN A 1053 34.10 28.10 -3.62
CA GLN A 1053 35.45 27.61 -3.94
C GLN A 1053 36.10 28.36 -5.10
N ALA A 1054 35.35 28.67 -6.17
CA ALA A 1054 35.85 29.44 -7.30
C ALA A 1054 36.29 30.85 -6.87
N ALA A 1055 35.48 31.51 -6.03
CA ALA A 1055 35.80 32.82 -5.45
C ALA A 1055 37.06 32.77 -4.57
N GLY A 1056 37.23 31.71 -3.76
CA GLY A 1056 38.42 31.52 -2.92
C GLY A 1056 39.71 31.25 -3.70
N ASN A 1057 39.63 30.71 -4.92
CA ASN A 1057 40.78 30.40 -5.77
C ASN A 1057 41.19 31.54 -6.73
N GLY A 1058 40.49 32.69 -6.71
CA GLY A 1058 40.78 33.84 -7.57
C GLY A 1058 40.37 33.66 -9.04
N GLU A 1059 39.55 32.66 -9.36
CA GLU A 1059 38.86 32.55 -10.65
C GLU A 1059 37.62 33.48 -10.64
N ASN A 1060 37.27 34.13 -11.76
CA ASN A 1060 36.08 34.99 -11.82
C ASN A 1060 34.81 34.18 -11.46
N GLY A 1061 34.33 34.36 -10.23
CA GLY A 1061 33.14 33.69 -9.67
C GLY A 1061 31.85 33.95 -10.46
N ASP A 1062 31.82 34.99 -11.30
CA ASP A 1062 30.73 35.31 -12.23
C ASP A 1062 30.42 34.19 -13.25
N SER A 1063 31.38 33.31 -13.56
CA SER A 1063 31.17 32.25 -14.56
C SER A 1063 30.17 31.18 -14.14
N TYR A 1064 30.05 30.88 -12.83
CA TYR A 1064 29.11 29.87 -12.33
C TYR A 1064 27.73 30.46 -12.03
N GLY A 1065 27.66 31.72 -11.59
CA GLY A 1065 26.40 32.46 -11.46
C GLY A 1065 25.73 32.75 -12.81
N ALA A 1066 26.51 32.97 -13.87
CA ALA A 1066 26.00 33.25 -15.22
C ALA A 1066 25.35 32.04 -15.93
N VAL A 1067 25.63 30.80 -15.52
CA VAL A 1067 25.06 29.59 -16.15
C VAL A 1067 23.59 29.39 -15.76
N MET A 1068 23.18 29.79 -14.54
CA MET A 1068 21.76 29.91 -14.16
C MET A 1068 21.05 31.03 -14.95
N ARG A 1069 21.75 32.12 -15.31
CA ARG A 1069 21.16 33.30 -15.99
C ARG A 1069 20.73 33.08 -17.45
N MET A 1070 21.13 31.97 -18.11
CA MET A 1070 20.87 31.75 -19.54
C MET A 1070 19.72 30.80 -19.88
N GLY A 1071 19.04 30.19 -18.90
CA GLY A 1071 17.99 29.19 -19.16
C GLY A 1071 16.64 29.74 -19.66
N GLY A 1072 16.31 31.01 -19.40
CA GLY A 1072 14.94 31.53 -19.59
C GLY A 1072 14.57 32.11 -20.97
N ARG A 1073 15.49 32.23 -21.94
CA ARG A 1073 15.23 33.04 -23.17
C ARG A 1073 15.17 32.29 -24.51
N ALA A 1074 15.23 30.97 -24.55
CA ALA A 1074 15.25 30.22 -25.81
C ALA A 1074 14.00 29.37 -26.07
N ALA A 1075 12.78 29.90 -25.91
CA ALA A 1075 11.56 29.16 -26.28
C ALA A 1075 10.41 29.97 -26.92
N GLN A 1076 10.64 31.23 -27.32
CA GLN A 1076 9.64 32.01 -28.07
C GLN A 1076 10.27 32.64 -29.31
N GLY A 1077 10.20 31.94 -30.44
CA GLY A 1077 10.72 32.52 -31.67
C GLY A 1077 10.62 31.73 -32.96
N TRP A 1078 9.85 30.64 -33.07
CA TRP A 1078 9.69 29.95 -34.35
C TRP A 1078 8.21 29.66 -34.65
N GLY A 1079 7.45 30.74 -34.85
CA GLY A 1079 6.15 30.73 -35.51
C GLY A 1079 6.29 31.09 -36.99
N HIS A 1080 6.05 30.10 -37.86
CA HIS A 1080 5.70 30.25 -39.28
C HIS A 1080 6.54 31.19 -40.16
N ARG A 1081 7.41 30.61 -40.99
CA ARG A 1081 7.61 31.04 -42.39
C ARG A 1081 8.39 29.99 -43.19
N GLY A 1082 7.86 29.66 -44.37
CA GLY A 1082 8.70 29.44 -45.55
C GLY A 1082 8.99 28.00 -45.95
N GLY A 1083 8.09 27.46 -46.78
CA GLY A 1083 8.40 26.91 -48.11
C GLY A 1083 9.80 26.32 -48.36
N ARG A 1084 9.79 25.03 -48.71
CA ARG A 1084 10.86 24.32 -49.40
C ARG A 1084 11.37 25.12 -50.59
N ASP A 1085 12.67 25.37 -50.64
CA ASP A 1085 13.47 25.14 -51.84
C ASP A 1085 14.95 25.04 -51.45
N ALA A 1086 15.48 23.82 -51.53
CA ALA A 1086 16.92 23.56 -51.48
C ALA A 1086 17.36 23.06 -52.85
N ARG A 1087 18.16 23.86 -53.55
CA ARG A 1087 19.11 23.38 -54.56
C ARG A 1087 20.51 23.88 -54.25
N SER A 1088 21.31 22.92 -53.81
CA SER A 1088 22.67 22.62 -54.25
C SER A 1088 23.84 23.56 -53.92
N THR A 1089 24.95 22.87 -53.64
CA THR A 1089 26.37 23.28 -53.65
C THR A 1089 26.79 24.06 -52.40
N ARG A 1090 27.79 23.64 -51.63
CA ARG A 1090 28.95 22.78 -51.90
C ARG A 1090 29.47 22.17 -50.59
#